data_AF-A0AAW0JN19-F1
#
_entry.id   AF-A0AAW0JN19-F1
#
_cell.length_a   1.000
_cell.length_b   1.000
_cell.length_c   1.000
_cell.angle_alpha   90.00
_cell.angle_beta   90.00
_cell.angle_gamma   90.00
#
_symmetry.space_group_name_H-M   'P 1'
#
loop_
_entity.id
_entity.type
_entity.pdbx_description
1 polymer ?
#
loop_
_entity_poly.entity_id
_entity_poly.type
_entity_poly.pdbx_seq_one_letter_code
_entity_poly.pdbx_strand_id
1 'polypeptide(L)'
;MEEKPHIQIPRVRLGSQGLEVSRLGFGCGGLSGILNAPLSHDAGCSVIKEAFQRGITFFDTADVYGKNHDNEIMVGKALKQLGREKIQLATKFGITKAEKGQVGVKGTPEYVRQCCEASLKYLDVDYIDLYFQHRVDTSVPIEETMEELKKLVEEGKIKYIGLSEPSVDTIRRAHAVHPITALEMEYSLWTRDIEDEIVPLCRELGIGIVAYSPLGLGFLAGKAVVESLPSESVLAIHPRFMGENLEKNKLLYARLANLAAKHACTPPQLALAWLLHQGDDIIPIPGTTKVKNLYNNIGSLGVKLTQEDLKEISDAVPLNEVGGERDLAMLSKYNWKDANTPSNGLLRMEEKPHIQIPRVRLGSQGLEVSRLGFGCGGLSGMLNAPLSHDAGCSVIKEAFQRGITFFDTADIYGDNHDNEIMVGKALKQLGREKIQLATKFGITKLEEGQFGVKGTPEYVRQCCEASLKYLDVDYIDLYYQHRVDTSVPIEETMEELKKLVEEGKIKYIGLSEPSVDTIRRAHAIHPITALQMEYSLWTRDIEDDIVPLCRELGIGIVAYSPLGHGFFAGKAIVESLPSESFLAIHPRFMGENLEKNKLLYARLANLAAKHACTPPQLALAWLLHQGDDIIPIPGTTKVKNLDNNIGSLAVKLTQEDLKDIDDAVPVNEVGGERDLAILSKYNWKNANTPSKHNFGSGKKRNGHWSLLPSIYMRIFFIEAPVPVLSRMEEEIQIPRVKLGSQGLEVSRLGYGCAGLSYNSPHSNEVGCSVIKEVLNRGITFFDTSDLYGNNHDNEIMVGKVLKQLPREKVQVATKFGIIRLEDGKYGVKGTPDYVRGCCEASLKRLDINYIDLYYQHRVDLSVPIEDTIGELKKLVEEGKIKYIGLSEASVDTIRRAHAIHPITALQMEYSLWTREIEDEIIPLCRELGIGLVAYSPLGRGFFGGKAVVESLPTGTTNITNLDNNIGSLAVKLTQEDLKEICDAMPISEVAGERNTAALSKYAWEVANTPSK
;
A
#
# COMPACT_ATOMS: atom_id res chain seq x y z
N MET A 1 -2.90 33.48 -53.49
CA MET A 1 -2.97 32.12 -52.91
C MET A 1 -1.55 31.78 -52.53
N GLU A 2 -1.17 31.94 -51.27
CA GLU A 2 0.17 31.56 -50.80
C GLU A 2 0.31 30.04 -50.96
N GLU A 3 1.33 29.60 -51.69
CA GLU A 3 1.72 28.20 -51.79
C GLU A 3 2.05 27.69 -50.39
N LYS A 4 1.15 26.90 -49.80
CA LYS A 4 1.46 26.18 -48.57
C LYS A 4 2.61 25.21 -48.85
N PRO A 5 3.59 25.08 -47.94
CA PRO A 5 4.74 24.21 -48.13
C PRO A 5 4.28 22.78 -48.41
N HIS A 6 4.81 22.19 -49.48
CA HIS A 6 4.56 20.79 -49.84
C HIS A 6 5.29 19.88 -48.85
N ILE A 7 4.58 19.35 -47.85
CA ILE A 7 5.15 18.36 -46.91
C ILE A 7 5.33 17.03 -47.65
N GLN A 8 6.58 16.57 -47.77
CA GLN A 8 6.87 15.25 -48.28
C GLN A 8 6.55 14.21 -47.18
N ILE A 9 5.67 13.26 -47.47
CA ILE A 9 5.32 12.18 -46.53
C ILE A 9 6.43 11.12 -46.54
N PRO A 10 7.14 10.88 -45.43
CA PRO A 10 8.18 9.86 -45.38
C PRO A 10 7.60 8.45 -45.59
N ARG A 11 8.43 7.53 -46.10
CA ARG A 11 8.16 6.10 -46.06
C ARG A 11 8.88 5.48 -44.88
N VAL A 12 8.23 4.51 -44.23
CA VAL A 12 8.75 3.81 -43.05
C VAL A 12 8.40 2.33 -43.13
N ARG A 13 9.21 1.51 -42.48
CA ARG A 13 8.93 0.08 -42.35
C ARG A 13 7.87 -0.13 -41.27
N LEU A 14 6.86 -0.94 -41.57
CA LEU A 14 5.85 -1.39 -40.64
C LEU A 14 6.10 -2.87 -40.35
N GLY A 15 6.54 -3.17 -39.13
CA GLY A 15 7.03 -4.49 -38.75
C GLY A 15 8.38 -4.85 -39.37
N SER A 16 8.82 -6.08 -39.11
CA SER A 16 10.14 -6.60 -39.50
C SER A 16 10.16 -7.31 -40.87
N GLN A 17 8.99 -7.50 -41.49
CA GLN A 17 8.79 -8.44 -42.60
C GLN A 17 9.07 -7.79 -43.97
N GLY A 18 9.40 -6.49 -44.00
CA GLY A 18 9.71 -5.74 -45.22
C GLY A 18 8.55 -4.92 -45.79
N LEU A 19 7.40 -4.83 -45.10
CA LEU A 19 6.33 -3.92 -45.49
C LEU A 19 6.77 -2.47 -45.28
N GLU A 20 6.76 -1.67 -46.35
CA GLU A 20 6.98 -0.22 -46.26
C GLU A 20 5.70 0.54 -46.57
N VAL A 21 5.35 1.50 -45.71
CA VAL A 21 4.14 2.32 -45.79
C VAL A 21 4.48 3.81 -45.72
N SER A 22 3.53 4.66 -46.08
CA SER A 22 3.62 6.09 -45.75
C SER A 22 3.53 6.30 -44.23
N ARG A 23 4.32 7.24 -43.69
CA ARG A 23 4.39 7.57 -42.25
C ARG A 23 3.03 7.93 -41.64
N LEU A 24 2.10 8.37 -42.49
CA LEU A 24 0.70 8.59 -42.19
C LEU A 24 -0.13 7.74 -43.15
N GLY A 25 -1.02 6.90 -42.63
CA GLY A 25 -1.98 6.15 -43.43
C GLY A 25 -3.35 6.83 -43.48
N PHE A 26 -4.31 6.22 -44.17
CA PHE A 26 -5.67 6.74 -44.30
C PHE A 26 -6.72 5.67 -44.04
N GLY A 27 -7.52 5.85 -42.98
CA GLY A 27 -8.65 4.99 -42.67
C GLY A 27 -9.88 5.32 -43.51
N CYS A 28 -10.32 4.37 -44.34
CA CYS A 28 -11.42 4.53 -45.30
C CYS A 28 -12.81 4.35 -44.68
N GLY A 29 -12.92 3.78 -43.48
CA GLY A 29 -14.21 3.44 -42.86
C GLY A 29 -15.17 4.63 -42.72
N GLY A 30 -14.65 5.83 -42.45
CA GLY A 30 -15.45 7.07 -42.39
C GLY A 30 -16.14 7.44 -43.71
N LEU A 31 -15.65 6.96 -44.85
CA LEU A 31 -16.23 7.25 -46.17
C LEU A 31 -17.58 6.55 -46.38
N SER A 32 -17.84 5.40 -45.74
CA SER A 32 -19.10 4.64 -45.84
C SER A 32 -19.99 4.74 -44.60
N GLY A 33 -19.74 5.73 -43.75
CA GLY A 33 -20.72 6.19 -42.77
C GLY A 33 -20.67 5.56 -41.37
N ILE A 34 -19.48 5.36 -40.83
CA ILE A 34 -19.28 4.85 -39.46
C ILE A 34 -19.47 5.94 -38.39
N LEU A 35 -18.81 7.09 -38.56
CA LEU A 35 -18.85 8.22 -37.61
C LEU A 35 -19.68 9.41 -38.13
N ASN A 36 -20.02 9.40 -39.41
CA ASN A 36 -20.65 10.48 -40.16
C ASN A 36 -21.58 9.91 -41.23
N ALA A 37 -22.31 10.76 -41.96
CA ALA A 37 -23.08 10.30 -43.12
C ALA A 37 -22.16 9.72 -44.21
N PRO A 38 -22.55 8.62 -44.89
CA PRO A 38 -21.75 8.03 -45.98
C PRO A 38 -21.62 8.99 -47.16
N LEU A 39 -20.48 8.95 -47.84
CA LEU A 39 -20.27 9.63 -49.11
C LEU A 39 -20.76 8.77 -50.29
N SER A 40 -21.00 9.40 -51.44
CA SER A 40 -21.10 8.66 -52.69
C SER A 40 -19.73 8.05 -53.06
N HIS A 41 -19.74 6.97 -53.83
CA HIS A 41 -18.50 6.34 -54.31
C HIS A 41 -17.57 7.34 -54.99
N ASP A 42 -18.09 8.24 -55.84
CA ASP A 42 -17.26 9.21 -56.57
C ASP A 42 -16.59 10.22 -55.63
N ALA A 43 -17.32 10.69 -54.62
CA ALA A 43 -16.77 11.59 -53.61
C ALA A 43 -15.72 10.91 -52.74
N GLY A 44 -15.97 9.67 -52.28
CA GLY A 44 -15.00 8.90 -51.52
C GLY A 44 -13.76 8.55 -52.33
N CYS A 45 -13.92 8.12 -53.59
CA CYS A 45 -12.81 7.90 -54.53
C CYS A 45 -11.97 9.18 -54.71
N SER A 46 -12.60 10.34 -54.79
CA SER A 46 -11.90 11.62 -54.94
C SER A 46 -11.05 11.95 -53.71
N VAL A 47 -11.54 11.65 -52.50
CA VAL A 47 -10.75 11.82 -51.26
C VAL A 47 -9.56 10.87 -51.22
N ILE A 48 -9.74 9.59 -51.60
CA ILE A 48 -8.66 8.60 -51.66
C ILE A 48 -7.58 9.03 -52.66
N LYS A 49 -8.00 9.49 -53.85
CA LYS A 49 -7.07 10.01 -54.87
C LYS A 49 -6.29 11.21 -54.37
N GLU A 50 -6.94 12.16 -53.71
CA GLU A 50 -6.26 13.33 -53.14
C GLU A 50 -5.24 12.89 -52.07
N ALA A 51 -5.60 11.96 -51.18
CA ALA A 51 -4.66 11.41 -50.20
C ALA A 51 -3.42 10.79 -50.87
N PHE A 52 -3.62 10.01 -51.94
CA PHE A 52 -2.54 9.42 -52.71
C PHE A 52 -1.66 10.47 -53.41
N GLN A 53 -2.27 11.48 -54.02
CA GLN A 53 -1.55 12.58 -54.68
C GLN A 53 -0.68 13.38 -53.71
N ARG A 54 -1.00 13.37 -52.42
CA ARG A 54 -0.19 13.99 -51.35
C ARG A 54 0.85 13.05 -50.74
N GLY A 55 0.94 11.80 -51.20
CA GLY A 55 1.96 10.84 -50.80
C GLY A 55 1.50 9.81 -49.77
N ILE A 56 0.21 9.75 -49.41
CA ILE A 56 -0.32 8.66 -48.59
C ILE A 56 -0.47 7.41 -49.47
N THR A 57 0.24 6.34 -49.14
CA THR A 57 0.18 5.08 -49.89
C THR A 57 -0.41 3.94 -49.07
N PHE A 58 -0.63 4.12 -47.77
CA PHE A 58 -1.22 3.11 -46.89
C PHE A 58 -2.70 3.40 -46.62
N PHE A 59 -3.57 2.57 -47.17
CA PHE A 59 -5.03 2.71 -47.06
C PHE A 59 -5.62 1.53 -46.32
N ASP A 60 -6.42 1.84 -45.29
CA ASP A 60 -7.05 0.87 -44.42
C ASP A 60 -8.57 0.82 -44.64
N THR A 61 -9.12 -0.38 -44.78
CA THR A 61 -10.57 -0.65 -44.91
C THR A 61 -10.93 -1.92 -44.12
N ALA A 62 -12.18 -2.39 -44.20
CA ALA A 62 -12.62 -3.68 -43.67
C ALA A 62 -13.88 -4.17 -44.39
N ASP A 63 -14.12 -5.49 -44.37
CA ASP A 63 -15.31 -6.13 -44.93
C ASP A 63 -16.63 -5.61 -44.36
N VAL A 64 -16.63 -5.28 -43.06
CA VAL A 64 -17.79 -4.81 -42.30
C VAL A 64 -18.06 -3.32 -42.47
N TYR A 65 -17.18 -2.55 -43.12
CA TYR A 65 -17.38 -1.12 -43.30
C TYR A 65 -18.41 -0.82 -44.39
N GLY A 66 -19.41 -0.02 -44.03
CA GLY A 66 -20.57 0.23 -44.88
C GLY A 66 -21.55 -0.95 -44.93
N LYS A 67 -22.50 -0.89 -45.86
CA LYS A 67 -23.48 -1.98 -46.05
C LYS A 67 -23.00 -2.92 -47.15
N ASN A 68 -22.95 -4.22 -46.91
CA ASN A 68 -22.64 -5.23 -47.94
C ASN A 68 -21.31 -4.95 -48.69
N HIS A 69 -20.20 -4.75 -47.96
CA HIS A 69 -18.87 -4.45 -48.52
C HIS A 69 -18.76 -3.12 -49.29
N ASP A 70 -19.70 -2.19 -49.11
CA ASP A 70 -19.73 -0.89 -49.80
C ASP A 70 -18.39 -0.13 -49.73
N ASN A 71 -17.70 -0.15 -48.58
CA ASN A 71 -16.42 0.53 -48.42
C ASN A 71 -15.30 -0.14 -49.24
N GLU A 72 -15.18 -1.47 -49.19
CA GLU A 72 -14.22 -2.22 -50.01
C GLU A 72 -14.45 -1.99 -51.51
N ILE A 73 -15.71 -1.98 -51.97
CA ILE A 73 -16.05 -1.70 -53.37
C ILE A 73 -15.62 -0.28 -53.77
N MET A 74 -15.86 0.71 -52.91
CA MET A 74 -15.44 2.09 -53.15
C MET A 74 -13.92 2.24 -53.17
N VAL A 75 -13.21 1.62 -52.22
CA VAL A 75 -11.75 1.62 -52.18
C VAL A 75 -11.19 0.96 -53.44
N GLY A 76 -11.68 -0.22 -53.82
CA GLY A 76 -11.29 -0.92 -55.04
C GLY A 76 -11.44 -0.07 -56.31
N LYS A 77 -12.58 0.63 -56.45
CA LYS A 77 -12.81 1.60 -57.55
C LYS A 77 -11.77 2.73 -57.58
N ALA A 78 -11.32 3.20 -56.42
CA ALA A 78 -10.29 4.23 -56.33
C ALA A 78 -8.91 3.66 -56.71
N LEU A 79 -8.54 2.47 -56.20
CA LEU A 79 -7.24 1.84 -56.44
C LEU A 79 -6.98 1.56 -57.92
N LYS A 80 -8.00 1.12 -58.67
CA LYS A 80 -7.91 0.92 -60.13
C LYS A 80 -7.43 2.16 -60.89
N GLN A 81 -7.63 3.34 -60.33
CA GLN A 81 -7.29 4.63 -60.95
C GLN A 81 -5.93 5.17 -60.50
N LEU A 82 -5.26 4.52 -59.53
CA LEU A 82 -4.05 5.02 -58.87
C LEU A 82 -2.80 4.15 -59.12
N GLY A 83 -2.96 2.93 -59.63
CA GLY A 83 -1.88 1.95 -59.76
C GLY A 83 -1.72 1.15 -58.47
N ARG A 84 -2.30 -0.06 -58.45
CA ARG A 84 -2.40 -0.92 -57.27
C ARG A 84 -1.03 -1.23 -56.65
N GLU A 85 0.01 -1.34 -57.46
CA GLU A 85 1.38 -1.68 -57.08
C GLU A 85 2.08 -0.60 -56.23
N LYS A 86 1.58 0.64 -56.27
CA LYS A 86 2.12 1.77 -55.49
C LYS A 86 1.49 1.90 -54.11
N ILE A 87 0.46 1.11 -53.84
CA ILE A 87 -0.39 1.22 -52.66
C ILE A 87 -0.18 0.01 -51.77
N GLN A 88 -0.15 0.26 -50.46
CA GLN A 88 -0.23 -0.75 -49.42
C GLN A 88 -1.67 -0.78 -48.95
N LEU A 89 -2.39 -1.85 -49.31
CA LEU A 89 -3.80 -2.02 -48.97
C LEU A 89 -3.93 -2.90 -47.72
N ALA A 90 -4.55 -2.34 -46.69
CA ALA A 90 -5.01 -3.06 -45.52
C ALA A 90 -6.52 -3.30 -45.57
N THR A 91 -6.95 -4.54 -45.31
CA THR A 91 -8.36 -4.85 -45.04
C THR A 91 -8.46 -5.93 -43.96
N LYS A 92 -9.68 -6.24 -43.50
CA LYS A 92 -9.92 -7.03 -42.29
C LYS A 92 -11.11 -7.96 -42.44
N PHE A 93 -11.13 -9.00 -41.61
CA PHE A 93 -12.25 -9.94 -41.46
C PHE A 93 -12.59 -10.24 -40.01
N GLY A 94 -13.70 -10.92 -39.78
CA GLY A 94 -13.97 -11.64 -38.53
C GLY A 94 -15.13 -11.08 -37.72
N ILE A 95 -15.57 -9.84 -37.95
CA ILE A 95 -16.77 -9.31 -37.30
C ILE A 95 -18.02 -9.82 -38.04
N THR A 96 -18.94 -10.43 -37.28
CA THR A 96 -20.22 -10.94 -37.80
C THR A 96 -21.40 -10.20 -37.16
N LYS A 97 -22.54 -10.14 -37.87
CA LYS A 97 -23.81 -9.68 -37.29
C LYS A 97 -24.52 -10.87 -36.64
N ALA A 98 -24.66 -10.88 -35.32
CA ALA A 98 -25.44 -11.91 -34.62
C ALA A 98 -26.94 -11.57 -34.61
N GLU A 99 -27.77 -12.56 -34.24
CA GLU A 99 -29.20 -12.34 -34.04
C GLU A 99 -29.45 -11.28 -32.95
N LYS A 100 -30.52 -10.48 -33.11
CA LYS A 100 -30.93 -9.40 -32.18
C LYS A 100 -29.97 -8.21 -32.05
N GLY A 101 -29.10 -7.97 -33.03
CA GLY A 101 -28.28 -6.75 -33.10
C GLY A 101 -27.00 -6.78 -32.25
N GLN A 102 -26.58 -7.96 -31.80
CA GLN A 102 -25.29 -8.15 -31.13
C GLN A 102 -24.16 -8.33 -32.15
N VAL A 103 -22.95 -7.91 -31.78
CA VAL A 103 -21.73 -8.14 -32.57
C VAL A 103 -21.18 -9.53 -32.25
N GLY A 104 -21.09 -10.39 -33.26
CA GLY A 104 -20.38 -11.67 -33.20
C GLY A 104 -18.96 -11.54 -33.74
N VAL A 105 -18.08 -12.46 -33.37
CA VAL A 105 -16.73 -12.56 -33.94
C VAL A 105 -16.51 -14.01 -34.35
N LYS A 106 -15.87 -14.22 -35.51
CA LYS A 106 -15.60 -15.55 -36.05
C LYS A 106 -14.19 -15.60 -36.67
N GLY A 107 -13.38 -16.53 -36.20
CA GLY A 107 -11.98 -16.73 -36.59
C GLY A 107 -11.67 -18.13 -37.12
N THR A 108 -12.69 -18.96 -37.39
CA THR A 108 -12.46 -20.32 -37.90
C THR A 108 -11.78 -20.29 -39.28
N PRO A 109 -10.89 -21.25 -39.60
CA PRO A 109 -10.19 -21.30 -40.88
C PRO A 109 -11.08 -21.13 -42.11
N GLU A 110 -12.23 -21.80 -42.15
CA GLU A 110 -13.15 -21.72 -43.30
C GLU A 110 -13.68 -20.29 -43.48
N TYR A 111 -13.92 -19.58 -42.38
CA TYR A 111 -14.43 -18.22 -42.41
C TYR A 111 -13.35 -17.21 -42.77
N VAL A 112 -12.12 -17.38 -42.27
CA VAL A 112 -10.94 -16.60 -42.67
C VAL A 112 -10.80 -16.62 -44.19
N ARG A 113 -10.80 -17.83 -44.79
CA ARG A 113 -10.69 -17.99 -46.23
C ARG A 113 -11.86 -17.37 -46.97
N GLN A 114 -13.10 -17.66 -46.55
CA GLN A 114 -14.30 -17.11 -47.17
C GLN A 114 -14.25 -15.57 -47.22
N CYS A 115 -13.88 -14.92 -46.13
CA CYS A 115 -13.75 -13.47 -46.08
C CYS A 115 -12.61 -12.98 -46.97
N CYS A 116 -11.46 -13.67 -47.03
CA CYS A 116 -10.35 -13.26 -47.87
C CYS A 116 -10.72 -13.26 -49.36
N GLU A 117 -11.36 -14.33 -49.85
CA GLU A 117 -11.84 -14.38 -51.25
C GLU A 117 -12.87 -13.28 -51.53
N ALA A 118 -13.77 -13.02 -50.58
CA ALA A 118 -14.78 -11.99 -50.72
C ALA A 118 -14.14 -10.59 -50.80
N SER A 119 -13.22 -10.26 -49.89
CA SER A 119 -12.48 -9.00 -49.91
C SER A 119 -11.70 -8.81 -51.21
N LEU A 120 -10.96 -9.82 -51.69
CA LEU A 120 -10.25 -9.77 -52.98
C LEU A 120 -11.20 -9.45 -54.13
N LYS A 121 -12.36 -10.10 -54.16
CA LYS A 121 -13.39 -9.85 -55.19
C LYS A 121 -14.00 -8.45 -55.10
N TYR A 122 -14.35 -7.98 -53.90
CA TYR A 122 -15.01 -6.68 -53.72
C TYR A 122 -14.05 -5.50 -53.91
N LEU A 123 -12.79 -5.66 -53.49
CA LEU A 123 -11.72 -4.71 -53.77
C LEU A 123 -11.26 -4.78 -55.23
N ASP A 124 -11.53 -5.89 -55.91
CA ASP A 124 -11.14 -6.16 -57.29
C ASP A 124 -9.62 -6.07 -57.49
N VAL A 125 -8.91 -6.85 -56.66
CA VAL A 125 -7.45 -6.94 -56.60
C VAL A 125 -7.00 -8.40 -56.52
N ASP A 126 -5.80 -8.68 -57.03
CA ASP A 126 -5.23 -10.04 -56.99
C ASP A 126 -4.63 -10.41 -55.62
N TYR A 127 -4.25 -9.40 -54.83
CA TYR A 127 -3.69 -9.60 -53.49
C TYR A 127 -4.00 -8.43 -52.54
N ILE A 128 -3.98 -8.71 -51.25
CA ILE A 128 -4.02 -7.73 -50.14
C ILE A 128 -2.62 -7.60 -49.57
N ASP A 129 -2.13 -6.39 -49.27
CA ASP A 129 -0.79 -6.27 -48.67
C ASP A 129 -0.83 -6.69 -47.20
N LEU A 130 -1.75 -6.15 -46.41
CA LEU A 130 -1.87 -6.44 -44.98
C LEU A 130 -3.29 -6.87 -44.63
N TYR A 131 -3.46 -8.08 -44.12
CA TYR A 131 -4.79 -8.62 -43.81
C TYR A 131 -4.95 -8.86 -42.31
N PHE A 132 -5.93 -8.19 -41.70
CA PHE A 132 -6.15 -8.26 -40.26
C PHE A 132 -7.29 -9.21 -39.88
N GLN A 133 -7.11 -9.96 -38.81
CA GLN A 133 -8.27 -10.35 -38.00
C GLN A 133 -8.76 -9.11 -37.24
N HIS A 134 -9.95 -8.62 -37.56
CA HIS A 134 -10.50 -7.34 -37.11
C HIS A 134 -10.83 -7.33 -35.61
N ARG A 135 -11.28 -8.46 -35.08
CA ARG A 135 -11.41 -8.74 -33.65
C ARG A 135 -11.08 -10.21 -33.42
N VAL A 136 -10.43 -10.49 -32.30
CA VAL A 136 -10.04 -11.86 -31.94
C VAL A 136 -11.28 -12.69 -31.59
N ASP A 137 -11.39 -13.85 -32.22
CA ASP A 137 -12.40 -14.85 -31.85
C ASP A 137 -11.94 -15.60 -30.59
N THR A 138 -12.52 -15.27 -29.45
CA THR A 138 -12.17 -15.87 -28.15
C THR A 138 -12.66 -17.30 -27.98
N SER A 139 -13.36 -17.87 -28.98
CA SER A 139 -13.80 -19.27 -28.97
C SER A 139 -12.90 -20.21 -29.77
N VAL A 140 -11.99 -19.67 -30.58
CA VAL A 140 -11.11 -20.43 -31.47
C VAL A 140 -9.67 -20.22 -31.03
N PRO A 141 -8.84 -21.27 -30.84
CA PRO A 141 -7.41 -21.11 -30.62
C PRO A 141 -6.80 -20.26 -31.74
N ILE A 142 -6.07 -19.19 -31.37
CA ILE A 142 -5.54 -18.25 -32.36
C ILE A 142 -4.67 -18.92 -33.42
N GLU A 143 -4.06 -20.05 -33.08
CA GLU A 143 -3.17 -20.77 -33.98
C GLU A 143 -3.90 -21.40 -35.16
N GLU A 144 -5.15 -21.82 -34.99
CA GLU A 144 -5.99 -22.29 -36.10
C GLU A 144 -6.27 -21.15 -37.09
N THR A 145 -6.61 -19.97 -36.59
CA THR A 145 -6.79 -18.77 -37.43
C THR A 145 -5.50 -18.41 -38.16
N MET A 146 -4.38 -18.45 -37.45
CA MET A 146 -3.06 -18.08 -37.99
C MET A 146 -2.51 -19.09 -38.99
N GLU A 147 -2.77 -20.38 -38.82
CA GLU A 147 -2.41 -21.40 -39.81
C GLU A 147 -3.12 -21.14 -41.15
N GLU A 148 -4.37 -20.72 -41.12
CA GLU A 148 -5.09 -20.39 -42.34
C GLU A 148 -4.58 -19.10 -42.98
N LEU A 149 -4.30 -18.07 -42.17
CA LEU A 149 -3.67 -16.83 -42.67
C LEU A 149 -2.30 -17.10 -43.28
N LYS A 150 -1.51 -17.99 -42.69
CA LYS A 150 -0.22 -18.44 -43.23
C LYS A 150 -0.38 -19.09 -44.61
N LYS A 151 -1.39 -19.95 -44.81
CA LYS A 151 -1.68 -20.52 -46.15
C LYS A 151 -2.03 -19.43 -47.16
N LEU A 152 -2.82 -18.43 -46.76
CA LEU A 152 -3.14 -17.30 -47.63
C LEU A 152 -1.90 -16.46 -48.00
N VAL A 153 -0.90 -16.37 -47.12
CA VAL A 153 0.41 -15.78 -47.42
C VAL A 153 1.16 -16.62 -48.45
N GLU A 154 1.24 -17.94 -48.23
CA GLU A 154 1.93 -18.89 -49.12
C GLU A 154 1.29 -18.94 -50.53
N GLU A 155 -0.02 -18.77 -50.62
CA GLU A 155 -0.78 -18.66 -51.88
C GLU A 155 -0.62 -17.29 -52.57
N GLY A 156 -0.02 -16.30 -51.90
CA GLY A 156 0.13 -14.94 -52.42
C GLY A 156 -1.15 -14.11 -52.44
N LYS A 157 -2.24 -14.60 -51.80
CA LYS A 157 -3.52 -13.87 -51.68
C LYS A 157 -3.41 -12.69 -50.72
N ILE A 158 -2.60 -12.86 -49.69
CA ILE A 158 -2.19 -11.78 -48.78
C ILE A 158 -0.66 -11.77 -48.71
N LYS A 159 -0.03 -10.63 -48.40
CA LYS A 159 1.43 -10.57 -48.20
C LYS A 159 1.85 -10.61 -46.73
N TYR A 160 1.07 -9.95 -45.88
CA TYR A 160 1.38 -9.72 -44.48
C TYR A 160 0.13 -9.93 -43.62
N ILE A 161 0.36 -10.38 -42.39
CA ILE A 161 -0.71 -10.63 -41.41
C ILE A 161 -0.70 -9.53 -40.35
N GLY A 162 -1.89 -9.08 -39.98
CA GLY A 162 -2.10 -8.22 -38.82
C GLY A 162 -3.18 -8.77 -37.88
N LEU A 163 -3.22 -8.25 -36.67
CA LEU A 163 -4.30 -8.49 -35.71
C LEU A 163 -4.81 -7.15 -35.18
N SER A 164 -6.11 -7.04 -34.92
CA SER A 164 -6.72 -5.84 -34.37
C SER A 164 -7.30 -6.14 -32.99
N GLU A 165 -6.90 -5.32 -32.01
CA GLU A 165 -7.26 -5.46 -30.59
C GLU A 165 -6.99 -6.85 -29.96
N PRO A 166 -5.82 -7.50 -30.17
CA PRO A 166 -5.49 -8.76 -29.52
C PRO A 166 -4.90 -8.60 -28.12
N SER A 167 -5.06 -9.61 -27.26
CA SER A 167 -4.37 -9.68 -25.98
C SER A 167 -2.88 -10.03 -26.12
N VAL A 168 -2.11 -9.78 -25.07
CA VAL A 168 -0.67 -10.14 -24.99
C VAL A 168 -0.43 -11.64 -25.27
N ASP A 169 -1.27 -12.52 -24.73
CA ASP A 169 -1.15 -13.97 -24.95
C ASP A 169 -1.40 -14.31 -26.42
N THR A 170 -2.51 -13.79 -26.97
CA THR A 170 -2.89 -13.99 -28.36
C THR A 170 -1.81 -13.50 -29.33
N ILE A 171 -1.19 -12.34 -29.06
CA ILE A 171 -0.09 -11.81 -29.89
C ILE A 171 1.09 -12.79 -29.94
N ARG A 172 1.56 -13.25 -28.78
CA ARG A 172 2.74 -14.13 -28.71
C ARG A 172 2.49 -15.45 -29.43
N ARG A 173 1.33 -16.06 -29.16
CA ARG A 173 0.93 -17.33 -29.77
C ARG A 173 0.73 -17.21 -31.27
N ALA A 174 0.10 -16.13 -31.73
CA ALA A 174 -0.06 -15.88 -33.15
C ALA A 174 1.28 -15.69 -33.87
N HIS A 175 2.16 -14.87 -33.28
CA HIS A 175 3.47 -14.56 -33.84
C HIS A 175 4.38 -15.79 -33.93
N ALA A 176 4.23 -16.75 -33.01
CA ALA A 176 4.94 -18.03 -33.05
C ALA A 176 4.51 -18.92 -34.23
N VAL A 177 3.28 -18.79 -34.73
CA VAL A 177 2.80 -19.55 -35.91
C VAL A 177 3.28 -18.92 -37.22
N HIS A 178 3.14 -17.60 -37.32
CA HIS A 178 3.63 -16.80 -38.45
C HIS A 178 3.88 -15.36 -37.99
N PRO A 179 4.95 -14.68 -38.47
CA PRO A 179 5.25 -13.32 -38.07
C PRO A 179 4.09 -12.35 -38.30
N ILE A 180 3.62 -11.72 -37.23
CA ILE A 180 2.67 -10.62 -37.30
C ILE A 180 3.41 -9.36 -37.74
N THR A 181 2.94 -8.71 -38.78
CA THR A 181 3.54 -7.48 -39.32
C THR A 181 3.07 -6.25 -38.55
N ALA A 182 1.78 -6.19 -38.22
CA ALA A 182 1.24 -5.05 -37.48
C ALA A 182 0.09 -5.40 -36.54
N LEU A 183 -0.02 -4.67 -35.44
CA LEU A 183 -1.23 -4.62 -34.63
C LEU A 183 -1.99 -3.33 -34.91
N GLU A 184 -3.29 -3.44 -35.21
CA GLU A 184 -4.16 -2.28 -35.25
C GLU A 184 -4.81 -2.07 -33.88
N MET A 185 -4.48 -0.94 -33.24
CA MET A 185 -4.87 -0.63 -31.85
C MET A 185 -5.44 0.79 -31.75
N GLU A 186 -6.39 1.01 -30.86
CA GLU A 186 -6.79 2.39 -30.54
C GLU A 186 -5.65 3.07 -29.77
N TYR A 187 -5.07 4.10 -30.35
CA TYR A 187 -3.99 4.82 -29.69
C TYR A 187 -4.02 6.30 -30.02
N SER A 188 -4.15 7.13 -28.98
CA SER A 188 -4.20 8.58 -29.07
C SER A 188 -3.84 9.21 -27.72
N LEU A 189 -3.73 10.54 -27.66
CA LEU A 189 -3.64 11.26 -26.38
C LEU A 189 -4.78 10.90 -25.40
N TRP A 190 -5.91 10.44 -25.93
CA TRP A 190 -7.14 10.16 -25.22
C TRP A 190 -7.29 8.69 -24.78
N THR A 191 -6.48 7.80 -25.34
CA THR A 191 -6.52 6.35 -25.13
C THR A 191 -5.09 5.82 -25.22
N ARG A 192 -4.49 5.50 -24.06
CA ARG A 192 -3.08 5.11 -23.93
C ARG A 192 -2.88 3.82 -23.12
N ASP A 193 -3.95 3.05 -22.91
CA ASP A 193 -3.92 1.83 -22.09
C ASP A 193 -3.05 0.71 -22.68
N ILE A 194 -2.59 0.87 -23.93
CA ILE A 194 -1.70 -0.07 -24.61
C ILE A 194 -0.20 0.17 -24.30
N GLU A 195 0.16 1.33 -23.72
CA GLU A 195 1.57 1.76 -23.51
C GLU A 195 2.34 0.85 -22.54
N ASP A 196 1.65 0.24 -21.57
CA ASP A 196 2.29 -0.58 -20.54
C ASP A 196 2.64 -2.00 -21.01
N GLU A 197 1.86 -2.56 -21.93
CA GLU A 197 1.93 -3.98 -22.26
C GLU A 197 2.09 -4.25 -23.76
N ILE A 198 1.27 -3.64 -24.60
CA ILE A 198 1.23 -3.94 -26.04
C ILE A 198 2.38 -3.23 -26.77
N VAL A 199 2.63 -1.95 -26.47
CA VAL A 199 3.73 -1.20 -27.13
C VAL A 199 5.10 -1.85 -26.87
N PRO A 200 5.49 -2.22 -25.63
CA PRO A 200 6.75 -2.90 -25.38
C PRO A 200 6.82 -4.28 -26.05
N LEU A 201 5.72 -5.05 -26.06
CA LEU A 201 5.65 -6.35 -26.71
C LEU A 201 5.82 -6.26 -28.23
N CYS A 202 5.18 -5.29 -28.87
CA CYS A 202 5.34 -5.04 -30.30
C CYS A 202 6.81 -4.75 -30.64
N ARG A 203 7.47 -3.91 -29.83
CA ARG A 203 8.89 -3.60 -30.01
C ARG A 203 9.80 -4.81 -29.77
N GLU A 204 9.49 -5.63 -28.77
CA GLU A 204 10.19 -6.90 -28.48
C GLU A 204 10.13 -7.85 -29.70
N LEU A 205 8.95 -8.00 -30.30
CA LEU A 205 8.70 -8.93 -31.42
C LEU A 205 8.92 -8.31 -32.81
N GLY A 206 9.32 -7.04 -32.89
CA GLY A 206 9.48 -6.33 -34.16
C GLY A 206 8.17 -6.18 -34.96
N ILE A 207 7.04 -6.01 -34.27
CA ILE A 207 5.70 -5.79 -34.83
C ILE A 207 5.41 -4.28 -34.87
N GLY A 208 4.88 -3.78 -36.00
CA GLY A 208 4.45 -2.39 -36.11
C GLY A 208 3.10 -2.12 -35.44
N ILE A 209 2.79 -0.87 -35.12
CA ILE A 209 1.49 -0.46 -34.57
C ILE A 209 0.77 0.43 -35.57
N VAL A 210 -0.44 0.05 -35.95
CA VAL A 210 -1.36 0.88 -36.75
C VAL A 210 -2.37 1.51 -35.80
N ALA A 211 -2.25 2.82 -35.57
CA ALA A 211 -3.07 3.51 -34.59
C ALA A 211 -4.40 3.98 -35.22
N TYR A 212 -5.51 3.33 -34.83
CA TYR A 212 -6.85 3.76 -35.24
C TYR A 212 -7.44 4.77 -34.25
N SER A 213 -8.43 5.53 -34.71
CA SER A 213 -9.02 6.65 -33.96
C SER A 213 -7.99 7.59 -33.31
N PRO A 214 -6.91 7.97 -34.01
CA PRO A 214 -5.80 8.74 -33.41
C PRO A 214 -6.20 10.16 -32.96
N LEU A 215 -7.39 10.62 -33.36
CA LEU A 215 -8.01 11.89 -32.95
C LEU A 215 -9.17 11.68 -31.94
N GLY A 216 -9.17 10.58 -31.19
CA GLY A 216 -10.18 10.27 -30.17
C GLY A 216 -11.59 10.19 -30.75
N LEU A 217 -11.78 9.36 -31.78
CA LEU A 217 -13.06 9.23 -32.52
C LEU A 217 -13.58 10.56 -33.11
N GLY A 218 -12.67 11.50 -33.37
CA GLY A 218 -12.99 12.84 -33.88
C GLY A 218 -13.12 13.91 -32.81
N PHE A 219 -13.10 13.56 -31.52
CA PHE A 219 -13.16 14.53 -30.41
C PHE A 219 -12.03 15.57 -30.51
N LEU A 220 -10.82 15.14 -30.87
CA LEU A 220 -9.65 16.02 -31.04
C LEU A 220 -9.59 16.67 -32.43
N ALA A 221 -10.54 16.39 -33.32
CA ALA A 221 -10.54 16.88 -34.71
C ALA A 221 -10.98 18.34 -34.87
N GLY A 222 -11.54 18.96 -33.83
CA GLY A 222 -11.90 20.37 -33.85
C GLY A 222 -13.11 20.73 -32.98
N LYS A 223 -13.22 22.03 -32.64
CA LYS A 223 -14.25 22.60 -31.76
C LYS A 223 -15.70 22.21 -32.13
N ALA A 224 -16.01 22.09 -33.43
CA ALA A 224 -17.35 21.71 -33.88
C ALA A 224 -17.79 20.29 -33.45
N VAL A 225 -16.86 19.33 -33.37
CA VAL A 225 -17.15 17.96 -32.91
C VAL A 225 -17.29 17.91 -31.39
N VAL A 226 -16.59 18.81 -30.69
CA VAL A 226 -16.61 18.96 -29.24
C VAL A 226 -17.90 19.63 -28.76
N GLU A 227 -18.44 20.58 -29.53
CA GLU A 227 -19.60 21.39 -29.14
C GLU A 227 -20.95 20.82 -29.59
N SER A 228 -21.01 20.12 -30.74
CA SER A 228 -22.25 19.55 -31.25
C SER A 228 -22.02 18.18 -31.88
N LEU A 229 -22.60 17.14 -31.29
CA LEU A 229 -22.60 15.79 -31.87
C LEU A 229 -23.74 15.67 -32.89
N PRO A 230 -23.51 15.03 -34.05
CA PRO A 230 -24.60 14.68 -34.96
C PRO A 230 -25.57 13.72 -34.26
N SER A 231 -26.87 14.02 -34.29
CA SER A 231 -27.93 13.26 -33.60
C SER A 231 -28.07 11.80 -34.05
N GLU A 232 -27.49 11.42 -35.19
CA GLU A 232 -27.50 10.06 -35.74
C GLU A 232 -26.13 9.34 -35.65
N SER A 233 -25.14 9.93 -34.97
CA SER A 233 -23.82 9.33 -34.83
C SER A 233 -23.79 8.26 -33.74
N VAL A 234 -23.02 7.19 -33.92
CA VAL A 234 -22.73 6.20 -32.85
C VAL A 234 -22.07 6.85 -31.63
N LEU A 235 -21.47 8.03 -31.79
CA LEU A 235 -20.93 8.83 -30.70
C LEU A 235 -22.01 9.26 -29.70
N ALA A 236 -23.27 9.39 -30.14
CA ALA A 236 -24.38 9.80 -29.27
C ALA A 236 -24.69 8.78 -28.17
N ILE A 237 -24.23 7.52 -28.31
CA ILE A 237 -24.39 6.47 -27.28
C ILE A 237 -23.05 6.07 -26.66
N HIS A 238 -21.96 6.76 -27.02
CA HIS A 238 -20.62 6.44 -26.53
C HIS A 238 -20.40 7.03 -25.13
N PRO A 239 -19.92 6.25 -24.13
CA PRO A 239 -19.79 6.72 -22.74
C PRO A 239 -19.02 8.04 -22.56
N ARG A 240 -17.92 8.21 -23.31
CA ARG A 240 -17.11 9.45 -23.36
C ARG A 240 -17.80 10.70 -23.91
N PHE A 241 -18.92 10.54 -24.60
CA PHE A 241 -19.64 11.62 -25.31
C PHE A 241 -21.00 11.93 -24.67
N MET A 242 -21.27 11.38 -23.48
CA MET A 242 -22.58 11.41 -22.82
C MET A 242 -22.54 12.20 -21.51
N GLY A 243 -23.58 13.00 -21.25
CA GLY A 243 -23.82 13.65 -19.96
C GLY A 243 -22.61 14.41 -19.40
N GLU A 244 -22.33 14.21 -18.12
CA GLU A 244 -21.20 14.86 -17.42
C GLU A 244 -19.83 14.46 -17.99
N ASN A 245 -19.69 13.28 -18.61
CA ASN A 245 -18.43 12.86 -19.21
C ASN A 245 -18.04 13.80 -20.35
N LEU A 246 -19.01 14.17 -21.21
CA LEU A 246 -18.75 15.12 -22.29
C LEU A 246 -18.27 16.48 -21.75
N GLU A 247 -18.92 16.99 -20.69
CA GLU A 247 -18.54 18.27 -20.09
C GLU A 247 -17.14 18.23 -19.46
N LYS A 248 -16.77 17.13 -18.79
CA LYS A 248 -15.40 16.93 -18.29
C LYS A 248 -14.39 16.89 -19.43
N ASN A 249 -14.72 16.15 -20.48
CA ASN A 249 -13.85 15.94 -21.63
C ASN A 249 -13.60 17.25 -22.42
N LYS A 250 -14.58 18.16 -22.49
CA LYS A 250 -14.41 19.49 -23.10
C LYS A 250 -13.28 20.29 -22.47
N LEU A 251 -13.04 20.15 -21.17
CA LEU A 251 -11.95 20.84 -20.48
C LEU A 251 -10.57 20.37 -20.99
N LEU A 252 -10.41 19.07 -21.24
CA LEU A 252 -9.19 18.50 -21.79
C LEU A 252 -8.92 19.01 -23.22
N TYR A 253 -9.97 19.13 -24.04
CA TYR A 253 -9.84 19.75 -25.36
C TYR A 253 -9.38 21.20 -25.27
N ALA A 254 -9.89 21.98 -24.32
CA ALA A 254 -9.48 23.38 -24.14
C ALA A 254 -8.00 23.50 -23.77
N ARG A 255 -7.48 22.61 -22.90
CA ARG A 255 -6.04 22.54 -22.57
C ARG A 255 -5.21 22.23 -23.81
N LEU A 256 -5.59 21.21 -24.57
CA LEU A 256 -4.91 20.85 -25.83
C LEU A 256 -4.95 21.99 -26.85
N ALA A 257 -6.05 22.73 -26.94
CA ALA A 257 -6.18 23.85 -27.86
C ALA A 257 -5.22 25.01 -27.53
N ASN A 258 -4.99 25.28 -26.24
CA ASN A 258 -4.01 26.27 -25.80
C ASN A 258 -2.58 25.85 -26.18
N LEU A 259 -2.24 24.57 -25.99
CA LEU A 259 -0.95 24.03 -26.41
C LEU A 259 -0.79 24.04 -27.93
N ALA A 260 -1.84 23.72 -28.69
CA ALA A 260 -1.78 23.77 -30.15
C ALA A 260 -1.44 25.19 -30.64
N ALA A 261 -2.02 26.22 -30.02
CA ALA A 261 -1.68 27.61 -30.30
C ALA A 261 -0.21 27.94 -29.95
N LYS A 262 0.31 27.43 -28.81
CA LYS A 262 1.73 27.55 -28.42
C LYS A 262 2.67 26.96 -29.49
N HIS A 263 2.28 25.85 -30.09
CA HIS A 263 3.05 25.17 -31.16
C HIS A 263 2.71 25.65 -32.58
N ALA A 264 1.99 26.78 -32.73
CA ALA A 264 1.58 27.33 -34.01
C ALA A 264 0.88 26.31 -34.95
N CYS A 265 0.10 25.40 -34.36
CA CYS A 265 -0.61 24.36 -35.10
C CYS A 265 -2.07 24.23 -34.63
N THR A 266 -2.85 23.40 -35.30
CA THR A 266 -4.23 23.11 -34.90
C THR A 266 -4.29 21.96 -33.88
N PRO A 267 -5.33 21.87 -33.03
CA PRO A 267 -5.48 20.75 -32.10
C PRO A 267 -5.36 19.35 -32.73
N PRO A 268 -5.97 19.05 -33.90
CA PRO A 268 -5.74 17.77 -34.56
C PRO A 268 -4.29 17.57 -35.03
N GLN A 269 -3.61 18.63 -35.45
CA GLN A 269 -2.19 18.53 -35.82
C GLN A 269 -1.33 18.20 -34.61
N LEU A 270 -1.57 18.86 -33.47
CA LEU A 270 -0.81 18.59 -32.24
C LEU A 270 -1.05 17.16 -31.73
N ALA A 271 -2.31 16.70 -31.71
CA ALA A 271 -2.66 15.35 -31.27
C ALA A 271 -2.02 14.26 -32.16
N LEU A 272 -2.08 14.43 -33.49
CA LEU A 272 -1.43 13.51 -34.42
C LEU A 272 0.10 13.60 -34.33
N ALA A 273 0.66 14.80 -34.20
CA ALA A 273 2.10 14.99 -34.06
C ALA A 273 2.63 14.30 -32.80
N TRP A 274 1.94 14.44 -31.67
CA TRP A 274 2.27 13.72 -30.44
C TRP A 274 2.36 12.22 -30.67
N LEU A 275 1.36 11.64 -31.36
CA LEU A 275 1.32 10.21 -31.65
C LEU A 275 2.43 9.77 -32.61
N LEU A 276 2.72 10.57 -33.64
CA LEU A 276 3.83 10.35 -34.57
C LEU A 276 5.20 10.37 -33.88
N HIS A 277 5.35 11.09 -32.77
CA HIS A 277 6.60 11.16 -32.00
C HIS A 277 6.76 10.03 -30.98
N GLN A 278 5.76 9.16 -30.79
CA GLN A 278 5.87 8.01 -29.89
C GLN A 278 6.82 6.92 -30.43
N GLY A 279 7.07 6.90 -31.74
CA GLY A 279 8.01 6.00 -32.40
C GLY A 279 7.75 5.85 -33.90
N ASP A 280 8.79 5.52 -34.66
CA ASP A 280 8.71 5.29 -36.11
C ASP A 280 7.92 4.02 -36.47
N ASP A 281 7.77 3.12 -35.50
CA ASP A 281 6.99 1.88 -35.54
C ASP A 281 5.47 2.11 -35.43
N ILE A 282 5.02 3.34 -35.16
CA ILE A 282 3.59 3.67 -34.96
C ILE A 282 3.05 4.48 -36.15
N ILE A 283 2.13 3.91 -36.91
CA ILE A 283 1.53 4.49 -38.13
C ILE A 283 0.05 4.83 -37.88
N PRO A 284 -0.29 6.12 -37.65
CA PRO A 284 -1.68 6.51 -37.48
C PRO A 284 -2.44 6.50 -38.81
N ILE A 285 -3.72 6.10 -38.76
CA ILE A 285 -4.62 6.01 -39.93
C ILE A 285 -5.86 6.92 -39.79
N PRO A 286 -5.71 8.25 -39.60
CA PRO A 286 -6.86 9.14 -39.43
C PRO A 286 -7.72 9.21 -40.70
N GLY A 287 -8.96 8.77 -40.60
CA GLY A 287 -9.96 8.88 -41.67
C GLY A 287 -10.65 10.25 -41.69
N THR A 288 -11.06 10.71 -42.88
CA THR A 288 -11.91 11.90 -43.01
C THR A 288 -12.66 11.95 -44.33
N THR A 289 -13.85 12.57 -44.33
CA THR A 289 -14.63 12.87 -45.54
C THR A 289 -14.31 14.23 -46.16
N LYS A 290 -13.43 15.03 -45.55
CA LYS A 290 -13.16 16.41 -45.95
C LYS A 290 -11.69 16.60 -46.32
N VAL A 291 -11.42 17.06 -47.54
CA VAL A 291 -10.05 17.34 -48.03
C VAL A 291 -9.31 18.33 -47.13
N LYS A 292 -10.00 19.32 -46.56
CA LYS A 292 -9.39 20.25 -45.57
C LYS A 292 -8.82 19.52 -44.35
N ASN A 293 -9.53 18.52 -43.84
CA ASN A 293 -9.08 17.74 -42.68
C ASN A 293 -7.93 16.82 -43.07
N LEU A 294 -7.95 16.26 -44.29
CA LEU A 294 -6.82 15.49 -44.83
C LEU A 294 -5.54 16.33 -44.84
N TYR A 295 -5.62 17.58 -45.32
CA TYR A 295 -4.48 18.49 -45.30
C TYR A 295 -4.03 18.86 -43.88
N ASN A 296 -4.95 19.01 -42.93
CA ASN A 296 -4.59 19.21 -41.52
C ASN A 296 -3.84 18.00 -40.99
N ASN A 297 -4.31 16.77 -41.26
CA ASN A 297 -3.65 15.54 -40.84
C ASN A 297 -2.23 15.45 -41.42
N ILE A 298 -2.05 15.73 -42.72
CA ILE A 298 -0.73 15.75 -43.36
C ILE A 298 0.17 16.83 -42.72
N GLY A 299 -0.41 17.98 -42.37
CA GLY A 299 0.29 19.06 -41.67
C GLY A 299 0.91 18.66 -40.33
N SER A 300 0.41 17.60 -39.67
CA SER A 300 0.97 17.11 -38.40
C SER A 300 2.41 16.61 -38.53
N LEU A 301 2.82 16.11 -39.71
CA LEU A 301 4.19 15.64 -39.99
C LEU A 301 5.22 16.79 -39.93
N GLY A 302 4.77 18.03 -40.09
CA GLY A 302 5.62 19.23 -40.02
C GLY A 302 5.82 19.77 -38.59
N VAL A 303 5.04 19.30 -37.62
CA VAL A 303 5.17 19.73 -36.21
C VAL A 303 6.33 18.99 -35.57
N LYS A 304 7.23 19.71 -34.89
CA LYS A 304 8.37 19.14 -34.16
C LYS A 304 8.14 19.30 -32.67
N LEU A 305 8.29 18.22 -31.92
CA LEU A 305 8.06 18.18 -30.48
C LEU A 305 9.33 17.67 -29.78
N THR A 306 9.79 18.40 -28.77
CA THR A 306 10.83 17.96 -27.83
C THR A 306 10.26 16.96 -26.82
N GLN A 307 11.12 16.33 -26.00
CA GLN A 307 10.66 15.43 -24.95
C GLN A 307 9.83 16.17 -23.89
N GLU A 308 10.22 17.41 -23.59
CA GLU A 308 9.48 18.31 -22.71
C GLU A 308 8.10 18.66 -23.28
N ASP A 309 8.00 18.95 -24.58
CA ASP A 309 6.73 19.20 -25.24
C ASP A 309 5.82 17.96 -25.19
N LEU A 310 6.37 16.77 -25.48
CA LEU A 310 5.61 15.51 -25.41
C LEU A 310 5.04 15.28 -24.02
N LYS A 311 5.84 15.53 -22.99
CA LYS A 311 5.40 15.46 -21.60
C LYS A 311 4.30 16.48 -21.30
N GLU A 312 4.49 17.74 -21.66
CA GLU A 312 3.49 18.80 -21.43
C GLU A 312 2.15 18.49 -22.11
N ILE A 313 2.18 17.98 -23.35
CA ILE A 313 0.98 17.58 -24.10
C ILE A 313 0.31 16.37 -23.45
N SER A 314 1.08 15.36 -23.01
CA SER A 314 0.57 14.22 -22.27
C SER A 314 -0.05 14.60 -20.93
N ASP A 315 0.52 15.57 -20.22
CA ASP A 315 0.03 16.07 -18.94
C ASP A 315 -1.24 16.95 -19.11
N ALA A 316 -1.42 17.57 -20.29
CA ALA A 316 -2.63 18.31 -20.61
C ALA A 316 -3.87 17.42 -20.83
N VAL A 317 -3.66 16.14 -21.13
CA VAL A 317 -4.71 15.12 -21.29
C VAL A 317 -4.38 13.89 -20.41
N PRO A 318 -4.48 14.02 -19.08
CA PRO A 318 -4.16 12.93 -18.18
C PRO A 318 -5.28 11.88 -18.19
N LEU A 319 -4.90 10.60 -18.23
CA LEU A 319 -5.84 9.50 -18.47
C LEU A 319 -6.92 9.36 -17.40
N ASN A 320 -6.60 9.68 -16.15
CA ASN A 320 -7.53 9.65 -15.02
C ASN A 320 -8.59 10.76 -15.07
N GLU A 321 -8.40 11.80 -15.90
CA GLU A 321 -9.40 12.86 -16.10
C GLU A 321 -10.32 12.60 -17.31
N VAL A 322 -10.01 11.60 -18.15
CA VAL A 322 -10.86 11.22 -19.29
C VAL A 322 -12.15 10.60 -18.76
N GLY A 323 -13.27 11.30 -18.90
CA GLY A 323 -14.58 10.85 -18.47
C GLY A 323 -15.17 9.82 -19.42
N GLY A 324 -15.66 8.70 -18.86
CA GLY A 324 -16.37 7.64 -19.58
C GLY A 324 -15.46 6.53 -20.12
N GLU A 325 -16.04 5.33 -20.23
CA GLU A 325 -15.34 4.13 -20.73
C GLU A 325 -14.88 4.27 -22.18
N ARG A 326 -13.77 3.58 -22.50
CA ARG A 326 -13.16 3.54 -23.83
C ARG A 326 -14.10 2.92 -24.87
N ASP A 327 -14.69 1.77 -24.55
CA ASP A 327 -15.45 0.97 -25.50
C ASP A 327 -16.96 1.23 -25.42
N LEU A 328 -17.64 0.97 -26.53
CA LEU A 328 -19.09 0.77 -26.51
C LEU A 328 -19.40 -0.56 -25.81
N ALA A 329 -20.47 -0.60 -25.01
CA ALA A 329 -20.88 -1.80 -24.28
C ALA A 329 -21.02 -3.06 -25.17
N MET A 330 -21.33 -2.90 -26.45
CA MET A 330 -21.44 -4.03 -27.39
C MET A 330 -20.10 -4.63 -27.83
N LEU A 331 -19.00 -3.87 -27.70
CA LEU A 331 -17.64 -4.27 -28.08
C LEU A 331 -16.73 -4.54 -26.89
N SER A 332 -17.15 -4.19 -25.67
CA SER A 332 -16.34 -4.33 -24.46
C SER A 332 -15.80 -5.74 -24.26
N LYS A 333 -16.57 -6.79 -24.57
CA LYS A 333 -16.12 -8.21 -24.47
C LYS A 333 -15.03 -8.62 -25.47
N TYR A 334 -14.77 -7.80 -26.49
CA TYR A 334 -13.73 -8.04 -27.49
C TYR A 334 -12.62 -6.98 -27.41
N ASN A 335 -12.52 -6.29 -26.27
CA ASN A 335 -11.38 -5.43 -25.99
C ASN A 335 -10.09 -6.27 -25.91
N TRP A 336 -8.94 -5.64 -26.11
CA TRP A 336 -7.66 -6.34 -26.10
C TRP A 336 -7.32 -6.98 -24.73
N LYS A 337 -7.87 -6.50 -23.62
CA LYS A 337 -7.62 -7.05 -22.27
C LYS A 337 -8.29 -8.42 -22.09
N ASP A 338 -9.44 -8.62 -22.74
CA ASP A 338 -10.26 -9.82 -22.64
C ASP A 338 -10.15 -10.74 -23.87
N ALA A 339 -9.40 -10.32 -24.89
CA ALA A 339 -9.20 -11.02 -26.16
C ALA A 339 -8.24 -12.23 -26.09
N ASN A 340 -8.34 -13.06 -25.05
CA ASN A 340 -7.59 -14.33 -24.95
C ASN A 340 -8.32 -15.46 -25.71
N THR A 341 -7.57 -16.42 -26.24
CA THR A 341 -8.11 -17.59 -26.94
C THR A 341 -7.80 -18.89 -26.20
N PRO A 342 -8.60 -19.96 -26.35
CA PRO A 342 -8.29 -21.28 -25.79
C PRO A 342 -6.96 -21.79 -26.33
N SER A 343 -6.17 -22.52 -25.53
CA SER A 343 -4.94 -23.17 -26.02
C SER A 343 -5.30 -24.48 -26.73
N ASN A 344 -4.70 -24.73 -27.90
CA ASN A 344 -4.87 -26.01 -28.63
C ASN A 344 -3.95 -27.14 -28.12
N GLY A 345 -3.11 -26.88 -27.11
CA GLY A 345 -2.17 -27.85 -26.53
C GLY A 345 -1.10 -28.38 -27.49
N LEU A 346 -1.06 -27.92 -28.75
CA LEU A 346 -0.25 -28.46 -29.84
C LEU A 346 1.03 -27.67 -30.11
N LEU A 347 1.11 -26.43 -29.62
CA LEU A 347 2.37 -25.69 -29.60
C LEU A 347 2.99 -25.85 -28.22
N ARG A 348 4.01 -26.71 -28.16
CA ARG A 348 5.15 -26.46 -27.28
C ARG A 348 5.56 -25.03 -27.58
N MET A 349 5.27 -24.11 -26.65
CA MET A 349 5.85 -22.79 -26.65
C MET A 349 7.33 -22.96 -27.01
N GLU A 350 7.86 -22.14 -27.92
CA GLU A 350 9.31 -21.98 -28.02
C GLU A 350 9.86 -21.96 -26.60
N GLU A 351 10.77 -22.88 -26.31
CA GLU A 351 11.27 -23.13 -24.96
C GLU A 351 11.88 -21.82 -24.43
N LYS A 352 11.05 -20.99 -23.77
CA LYS A 352 11.51 -20.22 -22.62
C LYS A 352 12.21 -21.27 -21.77
N PRO A 353 13.49 -21.06 -21.38
CA PRO A 353 14.24 -22.08 -20.67
C PRO A 353 13.36 -22.59 -19.54
N HIS A 354 12.97 -23.87 -19.61
CA HIS A 354 12.05 -24.45 -18.65
C HIS A 354 12.77 -24.42 -17.31
N ILE A 355 12.53 -23.38 -16.52
CA ILE A 355 13.12 -23.24 -15.20
C ILE A 355 12.54 -24.39 -14.38
N GLN A 356 13.36 -25.42 -14.17
CA GLN A 356 13.01 -26.51 -13.28
C GLN A 356 12.94 -25.94 -11.88
N ILE A 357 11.73 -25.88 -11.30
CA ILE A 357 11.55 -25.39 -9.93
C ILE A 357 12.17 -26.42 -8.99
N PRO A 358 13.23 -26.05 -8.23
CA PRO A 358 13.89 -26.99 -7.33
C PRO A 358 12.93 -27.45 -6.23
N ARG A 359 13.15 -28.67 -5.72
CA ARG A 359 12.52 -29.13 -4.49
C ARG A 359 13.44 -28.87 -3.32
N VAL A 360 12.88 -28.42 -2.20
CA VAL A 360 13.62 -28.09 -0.98
C VAL A 360 12.85 -28.59 0.24
N ARG A 361 13.59 -28.89 1.31
CA ARG A 361 12.98 -29.26 2.59
C ARG A 361 12.50 -28.00 3.31
N LEU A 362 11.24 -28.01 3.74
CA LEU A 362 10.68 -26.97 4.59
C LEU A 362 10.70 -27.47 6.04
N GLY A 363 11.60 -26.91 6.83
CA GLY A 363 11.88 -27.38 8.19
C GLY A 363 12.57 -28.74 8.23
N SER A 364 12.73 -29.27 9.44
CA SER A 364 13.52 -30.49 9.72
C SER A 364 12.71 -31.80 9.74
N GLN A 365 11.38 -31.74 9.58
CA GLN A 365 10.49 -32.90 9.79
C GLN A 365 10.25 -33.75 8.54
N GLY A 366 10.83 -33.37 7.39
CA GLY A 366 10.76 -34.14 6.14
C GLY A 366 9.73 -33.65 5.11
N LEU A 367 9.06 -32.52 5.35
CA LEU A 367 8.23 -31.87 4.34
C LEU A 367 9.11 -31.34 3.20
N GLU A 368 8.87 -31.80 1.97
CA GLU A 368 9.53 -31.28 0.78
C GLU A 368 8.55 -30.51 -0.08
N VAL A 369 8.90 -29.28 -0.46
CA VAL A 369 8.08 -28.34 -1.23
C VAL A 369 8.84 -27.85 -2.46
N SER A 370 8.12 -27.24 -3.41
CA SER A 370 8.75 -26.44 -4.45
C SER A 370 9.42 -25.20 -3.85
N ARG A 371 10.60 -24.81 -4.37
CA ARG A 371 11.39 -23.64 -3.91
C ARG A 371 10.59 -22.32 -3.94
N LEU A 372 9.57 -22.28 -4.78
CA LEU A 372 8.57 -21.24 -4.87
C LEU A 372 7.19 -21.87 -4.63
N GLY A 373 6.41 -21.32 -3.70
CA GLY A 373 5.01 -21.73 -3.48
C GLY A 373 4.02 -20.76 -4.14
N PHE A 374 2.73 -21.04 -4.00
CA PHE A 374 1.66 -20.21 -4.55
C PHE A 374 0.60 -19.89 -3.50
N GLY A 375 0.41 -18.59 -3.24
CA GLY A 375 -0.63 -18.10 -2.33
C GLY A 375 -1.99 -17.95 -3.05
N CYS A 376 -2.99 -18.70 -2.62
CA CYS A 376 -4.31 -18.77 -3.25
C CYS A 376 -5.26 -17.64 -2.85
N GLY A 377 -4.97 -16.87 -1.79
CA GLY A 377 -5.90 -15.86 -1.25
C GLY A 377 -6.33 -14.77 -2.26
N GLY A 378 -5.44 -14.39 -3.19
CA GLY A 378 -5.77 -13.44 -4.25
C GLY A 378 -6.81 -13.95 -5.26
N LEU A 379 -7.02 -15.26 -5.36
CA LEU A 379 -8.01 -15.84 -6.27
C LEU A 379 -9.46 -15.58 -5.81
N SER A 380 -9.68 -15.35 -4.50
CA SER A 380 -11.01 -15.13 -3.91
C SER A 380 -11.19 -13.72 -3.33
N GLY A 381 -10.47 -12.71 -3.83
CA GLY A 381 -10.86 -11.31 -3.58
C GLY A 381 -10.04 -10.52 -2.56
N MET A 382 -8.93 -11.06 -2.04
CA MET A 382 -8.20 -10.42 -0.92
C MET A 382 -7.43 -9.15 -1.31
N LEU A 383 -6.81 -9.11 -2.49
CA LEU A 383 -6.01 -7.98 -2.98
C LEU A 383 -6.56 -7.37 -4.28
N ASN A 384 -7.48 -8.07 -4.93
CA ASN A 384 -8.04 -7.79 -6.25
C ASN A 384 -9.47 -8.31 -6.31
N ALA A 385 -10.23 -8.02 -7.38
CA ALA A 385 -11.55 -8.63 -7.57
C ALA A 385 -11.46 -10.17 -7.61
N PRO A 386 -12.41 -10.90 -6.99
CA PRO A 386 -12.40 -12.37 -6.97
C PRO A 386 -12.54 -12.94 -8.37
N LEU A 387 -11.88 -14.07 -8.63
CA LEU A 387 -12.06 -14.84 -9.86
C LEU A 387 -13.25 -15.81 -9.74
N SER A 388 -13.77 -16.24 -10.89
CA SER A 388 -14.64 -17.42 -10.92
C SER A 388 -13.82 -18.67 -10.53
N HIS A 389 -14.52 -19.69 -10.01
CA HIS A 389 -13.87 -20.96 -9.67
C HIS A 389 -13.11 -21.57 -10.86
N ASP A 390 -13.66 -21.50 -12.07
CA ASP A 390 -13.03 -22.09 -13.26
C ASP A 390 -11.71 -21.39 -13.60
N ALA A 391 -11.70 -20.05 -13.53
CA ALA A 391 -10.50 -19.25 -13.76
C ALA A 391 -9.45 -19.50 -12.66
N GLY A 392 -9.85 -19.49 -11.39
CA GLY A 392 -8.94 -19.77 -10.28
C GLY A 392 -8.36 -21.20 -10.31
N CYS A 393 -9.20 -22.20 -10.62
CA CYS A 393 -8.73 -23.58 -10.84
C CYS A 393 -7.73 -23.66 -11.99
N SER A 394 -7.95 -22.91 -13.08
CA SER A 394 -7.04 -22.89 -14.22
C SER A 394 -5.67 -22.30 -13.84
N VAL A 395 -5.64 -21.25 -13.03
CA VAL A 395 -4.37 -20.68 -12.51
C VAL A 395 -3.63 -21.68 -11.61
N ILE A 396 -4.34 -22.39 -10.72
CA ILE A 396 -3.73 -23.42 -9.85
C ILE A 396 -3.12 -24.56 -10.68
N LYS A 397 -3.85 -25.02 -11.71
CA LYS A 397 -3.34 -26.06 -12.63
C LYS A 397 -2.11 -25.60 -13.38
N GLU A 398 -2.11 -24.37 -13.87
CA GLU A 398 -0.96 -23.78 -14.58
C GLU A 398 0.27 -23.70 -13.66
N ALA A 399 0.09 -23.23 -12.43
CA ALA A 399 1.16 -23.21 -11.42
C ALA A 399 1.73 -24.63 -11.18
N PHE A 400 0.86 -25.63 -11.05
CA PHE A 400 1.28 -27.02 -10.87
C PHE A 400 2.02 -27.59 -12.10
N GLN A 401 1.52 -27.33 -13.30
CA GLN A 401 2.15 -27.78 -14.55
C GLN A 401 3.55 -27.19 -14.73
N ARG A 402 3.83 -26.01 -14.16
CA ARG A 402 5.14 -25.38 -14.16
C ARG A 402 6.05 -25.81 -13.01
N GLY A 403 5.60 -26.74 -12.17
CA GLY A 403 6.39 -27.35 -11.11
C GLY A 403 6.18 -26.78 -9.71
N ILE A 404 5.22 -25.86 -9.51
CA ILE A 404 4.85 -25.41 -8.16
C ILE A 404 3.99 -26.49 -7.52
N THR A 405 4.42 -27.02 -6.38
CA THR A 405 3.69 -28.08 -5.67
C THR A 405 3.21 -27.65 -4.30
N PHE A 406 3.64 -26.48 -3.80
CA PHE A 406 3.25 -25.95 -2.51
C PHE A 406 2.19 -24.85 -2.65
N PHE A 407 0.96 -25.16 -2.24
CA PHE A 407 -0.20 -24.26 -2.36
C PHE A 407 -0.70 -23.87 -0.98
N ASP A 408 -0.81 -22.56 -0.75
CA ASP A 408 -1.21 -21.96 0.52
C ASP A 408 -2.60 -21.32 0.40
N THR A 409 -3.53 -21.73 1.26
CA THR A 409 -4.88 -21.18 1.41
C THR A 409 -5.21 -20.94 2.89
N ALA A 410 -6.45 -20.57 3.24
CA ALA A 410 -6.92 -20.42 4.61
C ALA A 410 -8.46 -20.46 4.66
N ASP A 411 -9.03 -20.85 5.80
CA ASP A 411 -10.48 -20.85 6.06
C ASP A 411 -11.16 -19.49 5.86
N ILE A 412 -10.44 -18.41 6.17
CA ILE A 412 -10.91 -17.03 6.09
C ILE A 412 -10.84 -16.42 4.67
N TYR A 413 -10.18 -17.09 3.71
CA TYR A 413 -10.03 -16.54 2.36
C TYR A 413 -11.32 -16.70 1.55
N GLY A 414 -11.81 -15.57 1.02
CA GLY A 414 -13.12 -15.49 0.38
C GLY A 414 -14.26 -15.54 1.40
N ASP A 415 -15.50 -15.57 0.90
CA ASP A 415 -16.68 -15.69 1.76
C ASP A 415 -17.07 -17.15 1.96
N ASN A 416 -17.29 -17.55 3.22
CA ASN A 416 -17.76 -18.89 3.59
C ASN A 416 -16.91 -20.04 3.00
N HIS A 417 -15.59 -19.99 3.19
CA HIS A 417 -14.63 -21.00 2.69
C HIS A 417 -14.51 -21.10 1.16
N ASP A 418 -14.95 -20.08 0.41
CA ASP A 418 -14.92 -20.07 -1.06
C ASP A 418 -13.54 -20.46 -1.63
N ASN A 419 -12.45 -19.96 -1.05
CA ASN A 419 -11.10 -20.26 -1.53
C ASN A 419 -10.71 -21.73 -1.32
N GLU A 420 -10.99 -22.31 -0.15
CA GLU A 420 -10.75 -23.73 0.14
C GLU A 420 -11.57 -24.63 -0.80
N ILE A 421 -12.83 -24.28 -1.06
CA ILE A 421 -13.67 -25.02 -2.02
C ILE A 421 -13.08 -24.96 -3.43
N MET A 422 -12.60 -23.79 -3.85
CA MET A 422 -11.97 -23.61 -5.16
C MET A 422 -10.66 -24.40 -5.29
N VAL A 423 -9.80 -24.34 -4.28
CA VAL A 423 -8.55 -25.11 -4.23
C VAL A 423 -8.87 -26.60 -4.28
N GLY A 424 -9.82 -27.09 -3.47
CA GLY A 424 -10.25 -28.49 -3.48
C GLY A 424 -10.70 -28.99 -4.86
N LYS A 425 -11.48 -28.19 -5.59
CA LYS A 425 -11.89 -28.50 -6.98
C LYS A 425 -10.70 -28.62 -7.93
N ALA A 426 -9.66 -27.82 -7.75
CA ALA A 426 -8.44 -27.91 -8.54
C ALA A 426 -7.62 -29.16 -8.18
N LEU A 427 -7.44 -29.46 -6.89
CA LEU A 427 -6.65 -30.60 -6.41
C LEU A 427 -7.16 -31.94 -6.91
N LYS A 428 -8.49 -32.13 -6.97
CA LYS A 428 -9.12 -33.34 -7.55
C LYS A 428 -8.67 -33.66 -8.96
N GLN A 429 -8.25 -32.65 -9.72
CA GLN A 429 -7.84 -32.78 -11.11
C GLN A 429 -6.33 -32.96 -11.28
N LEU A 430 -5.54 -32.75 -10.23
CA LEU A 430 -4.07 -32.72 -10.29
C LEU A 430 -3.39 -33.93 -9.62
N GLY A 431 -4.11 -34.65 -8.77
CA GLY A 431 -3.57 -35.75 -7.94
C GLY A 431 -3.08 -35.22 -6.60
N ARG A 432 -3.87 -35.48 -5.54
CA ARG A 432 -3.66 -34.90 -4.21
C ARG A 432 -2.27 -35.21 -3.64
N GLU A 433 -1.73 -36.39 -3.93
CA GLU A 433 -0.46 -36.91 -3.42
C GLU A 433 0.78 -36.17 -3.94
N LYS A 434 0.65 -35.44 -5.05
CA LYS A 434 1.75 -34.67 -5.66
C LYS A 434 1.86 -33.26 -5.09
N ILE A 435 0.88 -32.84 -4.30
CA ILE A 435 0.72 -31.47 -3.83
C ILE A 435 0.94 -31.40 -2.33
N GLN A 436 1.67 -30.38 -1.89
CA GLN A 436 1.82 -30.02 -0.50
C GLN A 436 0.82 -28.89 -0.23
N LEU A 437 -0.28 -29.24 0.44
CA LEU A 437 -1.36 -28.31 0.73
C LEU A 437 -1.17 -27.70 2.12
N ALA A 438 -1.09 -26.36 2.15
CA ALA A 438 -1.13 -25.56 3.37
C ALA A 438 -2.49 -24.89 3.52
N THR A 439 -3.13 -25.03 4.69
CA THR A 439 -4.29 -24.21 5.08
C THR A 439 -4.19 -23.81 6.55
N LYS A 440 -5.09 -22.95 7.01
CA LYS A 440 -4.96 -22.25 8.30
C LYS A 440 -6.31 -22.08 8.99
N PHE A 441 -6.24 -21.91 10.30
CA PHE A 441 -7.39 -21.58 11.15
C PHE A 441 -7.10 -20.46 12.15
N GLY A 442 -8.14 -19.96 12.79
CA GLY A 442 -8.02 -19.21 14.04
C GLY A 442 -8.48 -17.77 13.97
N ILE A 443 -8.69 -17.19 12.79
CA ILE A 443 -9.30 -15.86 12.65
C ILE A 443 -10.83 -15.99 12.65
N THR A 444 -11.52 -15.20 13.47
CA THR A 444 -12.98 -15.15 13.53
C THR A 444 -13.50 -13.81 13.00
N LYS A 445 -14.57 -13.82 12.19
CA LYS A 445 -15.32 -12.61 11.83
C LYS A 445 -16.27 -12.26 13.00
N LEU A 446 -16.12 -11.07 13.58
CA LEU A 446 -17.02 -10.52 14.60
C LEU A 446 -18.05 -9.56 13.97
N GLU A 447 -19.05 -9.13 14.74
CA GLU A 447 -19.98 -8.09 14.31
C GLU A 447 -19.24 -6.76 14.00
N GLU A 448 -19.84 -5.92 13.14
CA GLU A 448 -19.31 -4.60 12.75
C GLU A 448 -17.95 -4.59 12.01
N GLY A 449 -17.55 -5.70 11.37
CA GLY A 449 -16.33 -5.75 10.56
C GLY A 449 -15.03 -5.89 11.38
N GLN A 450 -15.13 -6.27 12.65
CA GLN A 450 -13.98 -6.57 13.50
C GLN A 450 -13.51 -8.03 13.34
N PHE A 451 -12.22 -8.28 13.60
CA PHE A 451 -11.63 -9.61 13.60
C PHE A 451 -11.26 -10.06 15.02
N GLY A 452 -11.65 -11.27 15.39
CA GLY A 452 -11.21 -11.99 16.57
C GLY A 452 -10.17 -13.06 16.21
N VAL A 453 -9.50 -13.59 17.24
CA VAL A 453 -8.61 -14.75 17.10
C VAL A 453 -9.00 -15.78 18.16
N LYS A 454 -9.05 -17.05 17.79
CA LYS A 454 -9.42 -18.16 18.66
C LYS A 454 -8.53 -19.37 18.43
N GLY A 455 -7.89 -19.84 19.49
CA GLY A 455 -6.92 -20.94 19.50
C GLY A 455 -7.27 -22.06 20.48
N THR A 456 -8.50 -22.09 21.01
CA THR A 456 -8.92 -23.15 21.94
C THR A 456 -8.94 -24.52 21.23
N PRO A 457 -8.59 -25.62 21.92
CA PRO A 457 -8.55 -26.96 21.34
C PRO A 457 -9.82 -27.33 20.56
N GLU A 458 -11.00 -27.05 21.10
CA GLU A 458 -12.28 -27.39 20.44
C GLU A 458 -12.44 -26.65 19.11
N TYR A 459 -11.94 -25.41 19.02
CA TYR A 459 -12.04 -24.61 17.81
C TYR A 459 -11.00 -25.03 16.77
N VAL A 460 -9.77 -25.36 17.20
CA VAL A 460 -8.72 -25.96 16.35
C VAL A 460 -9.28 -27.20 15.64
N ARG A 461 -9.89 -28.10 16.41
CA ARG A 461 -10.52 -29.32 15.92
C ARG A 461 -11.63 -29.00 14.91
N GLN A 462 -12.58 -28.15 15.30
CA GLN A 462 -13.71 -27.76 14.47
C GLN A 462 -13.26 -27.21 13.11
N CYS A 463 -12.29 -26.29 13.09
CA CYS A 463 -11.75 -25.73 11.87
C CYS A 463 -11.06 -26.79 11.01
N CYS A 464 -10.30 -27.72 11.59
CA CYS A 464 -9.61 -28.75 10.83
C CYS A 464 -10.60 -29.68 10.11
N GLU A 465 -11.65 -30.14 10.80
CA GLU A 465 -12.70 -30.96 10.16
C GLU A 465 -13.42 -30.20 9.05
N ALA A 466 -13.68 -28.90 9.26
CA ALA A 466 -14.32 -28.06 8.27
C ALA A 466 -13.44 -27.89 7.02
N SER A 467 -12.16 -27.54 7.19
CA SER A 467 -11.20 -27.40 6.09
C SER A 467 -11.07 -28.70 5.29
N LEU A 468 -10.93 -29.86 5.94
CA LEU A 468 -10.88 -31.17 5.26
C LEU A 468 -12.12 -31.40 4.39
N LYS A 469 -13.30 -31.06 4.91
CA LYS A 469 -14.57 -31.17 4.17
C LYS A 469 -14.67 -30.21 2.99
N TYR A 470 -14.28 -28.95 3.17
CA TYR A 470 -14.41 -27.92 2.11
C TYR A 470 -13.37 -28.11 1.00
N LEU A 471 -12.15 -28.51 1.36
CA LEU A 471 -11.11 -28.92 0.42
C LEU A 471 -11.42 -30.28 -0.24
N ASP A 472 -12.27 -31.08 0.39
CA ASP A 472 -12.61 -32.45 0.00
C ASP A 472 -11.37 -33.35 -0.13
N VAL A 473 -10.60 -33.40 0.96
CA VAL A 473 -9.35 -34.17 1.10
C VAL A 473 -9.32 -34.92 2.42
N ASP A 474 -8.62 -36.06 2.44
CA ASP A 474 -8.50 -36.89 3.65
C ASP A 474 -7.47 -36.34 4.66
N TYR A 475 -6.52 -35.53 4.19
CA TYR A 475 -5.47 -34.93 5.02
C TYR A 475 -5.00 -33.58 4.48
N ILE A 476 -4.46 -32.75 5.38
CA ILE A 476 -3.74 -31.50 5.07
C ILE A 476 -2.24 -31.74 5.30
N ASP A 477 -1.36 -31.26 4.40
CA ASP A 477 0.07 -31.46 4.62
C ASP A 477 0.57 -30.54 5.73
N LEU A 478 0.28 -29.24 5.65
CA LEU A 478 0.75 -28.25 6.64
C LEU A 478 -0.42 -27.41 7.15
N TYR A 479 -0.67 -27.44 8.46
CA TYR A 479 -1.79 -26.73 9.07
C TYR A 479 -1.31 -25.66 10.03
N TYR A 480 -1.73 -24.41 9.79
CA TYR A 480 -1.28 -23.26 10.57
C TYR A 480 -2.34 -22.76 11.55
N GLN A 481 -1.91 -22.37 12.75
CA GLN A 481 -2.62 -21.30 13.44
C GLN A 481 -2.31 -19.97 12.74
N HIS A 482 -3.32 -19.37 12.09
CA HIS A 482 -3.19 -18.21 11.18
C HIS A 482 -2.78 -16.93 11.93
N ARG A 483 -3.28 -16.75 13.15
CA ARG A 483 -2.84 -15.72 14.10
C ARG A 483 -2.87 -16.34 15.49
N VAL A 484 -1.88 -16.01 16.32
CA VAL A 484 -1.79 -16.53 17.69
C VAL A 484 -2.91 -15.96 18.55
N ASP A 485 -3.64 -16.84 19.23
CA ASP A 485 -4.60 -16.46 20.26
C ASP A 485 -3.86 -16.10 21.55
N THR A 486 -3.79 -14.81 21.86
CA THR A 486 -3.08 -14.30 23.04
C THR A 486 -3.83 -14.54 24.36
N SER A 487 -5.04 -15.13 24.32
CA SER A 487 -5.83 -15.48 25.51
C SER A 487 -5.65 -16.93 25.96
N VAL A 488 -5.07 -17.79 25.13
CA VAL A 488 -4.91 -19.24 25.37
C VAL A 488 -3.41 -19.58 25.45
N PRO A 489 -2.94 -20.33 26.46
CA PRO A 489 -1.57 -20.85 26.46
C PRO A 489 -1.29 -21.65 25.18
N ILE A 490 -0.22 -21.31 24.46
CA ILE A 490 0.09 -21.94 23.17
C ILE A 490 0.20 -23.47 23.28
N GLU A 491 0.61 -23.99 24.44
CA GLU A 491 0.69 -25.42 24.70
C GLU A 491 -0.67 -26.12 24.54
N GLU A 492 -1.78 -25.48 24.89
CA GLU A 492 -3.11 -26.08 24.72
C GLU A 492 -3.50 -26.22 23.25
N THR A 493 -3.26 -25.17 22.45
CA THR A 493 -3.44 -25.20 21.00
C THR A 493 -2.57 -26.28 20.36
N MET A 494 -1.30 -26.36 20.76
CA MET A 494 -0.32 -27.29 20.21
C MET A 494 -0.60 -28.75 20.58
N GLU A 495 -1.13 -29.03 21.77
CA GLU A 495 -1.54 -30.39 22.15
C GLU A 495 -2.69 -30.90 21.26
N GLU A 496 -3.61 -30.02 20.87
CA GLU A 496 -4.69 -30.42 19.95
C GLU A 496 -4.18 -30.62 18.52
N LEU A 497 -3.29 -29.75 18.04
CA LEU A 497 -2.64 -29.92 16.74
C LEU A 497 -1.82 -31.22 16.70
N LYS A 498 -1.13 -31.57 17.79
CA LYS A 498 -0.41 -32.83 17.92
C LYS A 498 -1.34 -34.04 17.79
N LYS A 499 -2.53 -34.03 18.40
CA LYS A 499 -3.53 -35.10 18.21
C LYS A 499 -3.97 -35.20 16.74
N LEU A 500 -4.18 -34.07 16.07
CA LEU A 500 -4.51 -34.05 14.64
C LEU A 500 -3.41 -34.68 13.78
N VAL A 501 -2.13 -34.50 14.16
CA VAL A 501 -1.00 -35.19 13.53
C VAL A 501 -1.05 -36.69 13.79
N GLU A 502 -1.26 -37.12 15.04
CA GLU A 502 -1.34 -38.53 15.43
C GLU A 502 -2.52 -39.26 14.76
N GLU A 503 -3.62 -38.56 14.50
CA GLU A 503 -4.78 -39.05 13.76
C GLU A 503 -4.58 -39.07 12.23
N GLY A 504 -3.49 -38.48 11.73
CA GLY A 504 -3.19 -38.39 10.30
C GLY A 504 -4.05 -37.39 9.52
N LYS A 505 -4.82 -36.54 10.22
CA LYS A 505 -5.65 -35.48 9.61
C LYS A 505 -4.80 -34.33 9.08
N ILE A 506 -3.70 -34.04 9.78
CA ILE A 506 -2.66 -33.13 9.31
C ILE A 506 -1.31 -33.85 9.38
N LYS A 507 -0.33 -33.49 8.55
CA LYS A 507 1.03 -34.09 8.62
C LYS A 507 2.02 -33.23 9.39
N TYR A 508 1.94 -31.91 9.21
CA TYR A 508 2.90 -30.95 9.74
C TYR A 508 2.16 -29.76 10.35
N ILE A 509 2.77 -29.16 11.38
CA ILE A 509 2.23 -27.99 12.08
C ILE A 509 3.03 -26.74 11.68
N GLY A 510 2.32 -25.66 11.43
CA GLY A 510 2.90 -24.33 11.28
C GLY A 510 2.26 -23.31 12.21
N LEU A 511 2.92 -22.16 12.36
CA LEU A 511 2.36 -20.98 13.02
C LEU A 511 2.53 -19.76 12.11
N SER A 512 1.60 -18.82 12.16
CA SER A 512 1.67 -17.59 11.39
C SER A 512 1.68 -16.39 12.33
N GLU A 513 2.68 -15.51 12.13
CA GLU A 513 2.93 -14.34 12.97
C GLU A 513 3.06 -14.62 14.49
N PRO A 514 3.81 -15.66 14.95
CA PRO A 514 4.05 -15.87 16.38
C PRO A 514 5.26 -15.08 16.91
N SER A 515 5.24 -14.77 18.21
CA SER A 515 6.41 -14.21 18.90
C SER A 515 7.50 -15.26 19.15
N VAL A 516 8.72 -14.81 19.46
CA VAL A 516 9.86 -15.66 19.85
C VAL A 516 9.53 -16.61 21.01
N ASP A 517 8.85 -16.13 22.05
CA ASP A 517 8.43 -16.95 23.20
C ASP A 517 7.44 -18.04 22.77
N THR A 518 6.41 -17.64 22.03
CA THR A 518 5.37 -18.54 21.51
C THR A 518 5.99 -19.63 20.63
N ILE A 519 6.95 -19.29 19.76
CA ILE A 519 7.67 -20.26 18.91
C ILE A 519 8.38 -21.31 19.76
N ARG A 520 9.20 -20.88 20.72
CA ARG A 520 10.00 -21.81 21.55
C ARG A 520 9.11 -22.76 22.34
N ARG A 521 8.04 -22.23 22.94
CA ARG A 521 7.08 -23.01 23.74
C ARG A 521 6.25 -23.96 22.88
N ALA A 522 5.79 -23.52 21.72
CA ALA A 522 5.06 -24.37 20.79
C ALA A 522 5.93 -25.54 20.30
N HIS A 523 7.16 -25.22 19.87
CA HIS A 523 8.10 -26.21 19.34
C HIS A 523 8.51 -27.26 20.38
N ALA A 524 8.47 -26.92 21.67
CA ALA A 524 8.72 -27.87 22.76
C ALA A 524 7.60 -28.92 22.94
N ILE A 525 6.37 -28.63 22.51
CA ILE A 525 5.23 -29.57 22.58
C ILE A 525 5.21 -30.51 21.37
N HIS A 526 5.36 -29.94 20.17
CA HIS A 526 5.49 -30.68 18.92
C HIS A 526 6.32 -29.86 17.93
N PRO A 527 7.19 -30.48 17.12
CA PRO A 527 8.03 -29.74 16.18
C PRO A 527 7.21 -28.88 15.20
N ILE A 528 7.47 -27.57 15.24
CA ILE A 528 6.96 -26.64 14.22
C ILE A 528 7.76 -26.83 12.94
N THR A 529 7.07 -27.08 11.83
CA THR A 529 7.69 -27.31 10.52
C THR A 529 7.97 -25.99 9.80
N ALA A 530 7.04 -25.03 9.89
CA ALA A 530 7.21 -23.73 9.24
C ALA A 530 6.57 -22.58 10.02
N LEU A 531 7.18 -21.41 9.96
CA LEU A 531 6.56 -20.14 10.30
C LEU A 531 6.15 -19.40 9.03
N GLN A 532 4.92 -18.93 8.96
CA GLN A 532 4.51 -18.00 7.91
C GLN A 532 4.63 -16.55 8.43
N MET A 533 5.46 -15.75 7.77
CA MET A 533 5.81 -14.39 8.19
C MET A 533 5.77 -13.43 7.00
N GLU A 534 5.44 -12.16 7.21
CA GLU A 534 5.67 -11.15 6.17
C GLU A 534 7.16 -10.93 6.01
N TYR A 535 7.69 -11.18 4.82
CA TYR A 535 9.11 -10.98 4.56
C TYR A 535 9.36 -10.59 3.10
N SER A 536 9.94 -9.40 2.90
CA SER A 536 10.24 -8.82 1.59
C SER A 536 11.29 -7.72 1.72
N LEU A 537 11.74 -7.15 0.61
CA LEU A 537 12.56 -5.92 0.63
C LEU A 537 11.93 -4.78 1.44
N TRP A 538 10.60 -4.76 1.54
CA TRP A 538 9.80 -3.73 2.22
C TRP A 538 9.59 -3.98 3.72
N THR A 539 9.81 -5.22 4.16
CA THR A 539 9.47 -5.69 5.51
C THR A 539 10.51 -6.71 5.92
N ARG A 540 11.45 -6.30 6.78
CA ARG A 540 12.61 -7.11 7.21
C ARG A 540 12.75 -7.19 8.73
N ASP A 541 11.71 -6.82 9.47
CA ASP A 541 11.73 -6.76 10.94
C ASP A 541 11.93 -8.14 11.62
N ILE A 542 11.83 -9.23 10.85
CA ILE A 542 12.02 -10.59 11.34
C ILE A 542 13.49 -11.06 11.30
N GLU A 543 14.38 -10.34 10.62
CA GLU A 543 15.77 -10.76 10.35
C GLU A 543 16.63 -10.84 11.62
N ASP A 544 16.34 -10.01 12.62
CA ASP A 544 17.13 -9.93 13.86
C ASP A 544 16.76 -11.01 14.88
N ASP A 545 15.50 -11.45 14.90
CA ASP A 545 14.94 -12.30 15.97
C ASP A 545 14.42 -13.65 15.46
N ILE A 546 13.48 -13.61 14.51
CA ILE A 546 12.73 -14.79 14.07
C ILE A 546 13.56 -15.64 13.12
N VAL A 547 14.29 -15.02 12.17
CA VAL A 547 15.12 -15.76 11.21
C VAL A 547 16.22 -16.57 11.92
N PRO A 548 17.02 -15.99 12.86
CA PRO A 548 18.01 -16.76 13.60
C PRO A 548 17.40 -17.88 14.44
N LEU A 549 16.25 -17.63 15.08
CA LEU A 549 15.53 -18.63 15.88
C LEU A 549 15.04 -19.81 15.03
N CYS A 550 14.44 -19.53 13.88
CA CYS A 550 13.99 -20.57 12.96
C CYS A 550 15.15 -21.46 12.53
N ARG A 551 16.31 -20.87 12.21
CA ARG A 551 17.52 -21.61 11.87
C ARG A 551 18.06 -22.44 13.02
N GLU A 552 18.07 -21.89 14.24
CA GLU A 552 18.45 -22.60 15.47
C GLU A 552 17.59 -23.86 15.68
N LEU A 553 16.27 -23.74 15.49
CA LEU A 553 15.30 -24.80 15.74
C LEU A 553 15.02 -25.69 14.52
N GLY A 554 15.64 -25.41 13.37
CA GLY A 554 15.38 -26.14 12.12
C GLY A 554 13.93 -26.00 11.61
N ILE A 555 13.35 -24.80 11.76
CA ILE A 555 12.01 -24.41 11.30
C ILE A 555 12.16 -23.66 9.96
N GLY A 556 11.35 -24.00 8.95
CA GLY A 556 11.33 -23.26 7.69
C GLY A 556 10.57 -21.95 7.79
N ILE A 557 10.85 -20.99 6.92
CA ILE A 557 10.12 -19.71 6.83
C ILE A 557 9.35 -19.69 5.52
N VAL A 558 8.04 -19.43 5.60
CA VAL A 558 7.17 -19.21 4.45
C VAL A 558 6.86 -17.72 4.37
N ALA A 559 7.42 -17.05 3.36
CA ALA A 559 7.30 -15.60 3.23
C ALA A 559 6.00 -15.21 2.50
N TYR A 560 5.05 -14.59 3.20
CA TYR A 560 3.86 -14.00 2.59
C TYR A 560 4.10 -12.53 2.20
N SER A 561 3.28 -12.02 1.27
CA SER A 561 3.46 -10.71 0.65
C SER A 561 4.91 -10.41 0.21
N PRO A 562 5.61 -11.37 -0.45
CA PRO A 562 7.03 -11.24 -0.75
C PRO A 562 7.37 -10.11 -1.75
N LEU A 563 6.33 -9.56 -2.42
CA LEU A 563 6.41 -8.40 -3.31
C LEU A 563 5.86 -7.13 -2.67
N GLY A 564 5.84 -7.02 -1.33
CA GLY A 564 5.32 -5.85 -0.61
C GLY A 564 3.84 -5.60 -0.89
N HIS A 565 3.00 -6.64 -0.74
CA HIS A 565 1.56 -6.61 -1.08
C HIS A 565 1.26 -6.21 -2.54
N GLY A 566 2.22 -6.46 -3.44
CA GLY A 566 2.11 -6.14 -4.86
C GLY A 566 2.81 -4.84 -5.25
N PHE A 567 3.34 -4.06 -4.30
CA PHE A 567 4.09 -2.84 -4.56
C PHE A 567 5.24 -3.06 -5.57
N PHE A 568 5.96 -4.17 -5.45
CA PHE A 568 7.05 -4.52 -6.37
C PHE A 568 6.60 -5.33 -7.60
N ALA A 569 5.31 -5.61 -7.74
CA ALA A 569 4.78 -6.43 -8.84
C ALA A 569 4.57 -5.66 -10.15
N GLY A 570 4.68 -4.33 -10.16
CA GLY A 570 4.61 -3.52 -11.38
C GLY A 570 4.17 -2.07 -11.15
N LYS A 571 4.45 -1.18 -12.11
CA LYS A 571 4.15 0.27 -12.05
C LYS A 571 2.67 0.58 -11.80
N ALA A 572 1.76 -0.23 -12.34
CA ALA A 572 0.33 0.01 -12.21
C ALA A 572 -0.17 0.07 -10.75
N ILE A 573 0.40 -0.72 -9.84
CA ILE A 573 0.04 -0.70 -8.40
C ILE A 573 0.59 0.56 -7.72
N VAL A 574 1.68 1.11 -8.24
CA VAL A 574 2.31 2.34 -7.77
C VAL A 574 1.53 3.57 -8.26
N GLU A 575 0.92 3.49 -9.45
CA GLU A 575 0.27 4.61 -10.12
C GLU A 575 -1.25 4.71 -9.86
N SER A 576 -1.96 3.59 -9.72
CA SER A 576 -3.39 3.58 -9.40
C SER A 576 -3.80 2.35 -8.58
N LEU A 577 -4.31 2.57 -7.37
CA LEU A 577 -4.97 1.53 -6.59
C LEU A 577 -6.48 1.51 -6.86
N PRO A 578 -7.10 0.32 -7.03
CA PRO A 578 -8.54 0.21 -7.04
C PRO A 578 -9.13 0.72 -5.72
N SER A 579 -10.16 1.58 -5.77
CA SER A 579 -10.81 2.15 -4.59
C SER A 579 -11.42 1.10 -3.66
N GLU A 580 -11.70 -0.09 -4.17
CA GLU A 580 -12.29 -1.22 -3.44
C GLU A 580 -11.24 -2.19 -2.87
N SER A 581 -9.94 -1.96 -3.11
CA SER A 581 -8.87 -2.81 -2.58
C SER A 581 -8.61 -2.51 -1.11
N PHE A 582 -8.35 -3.55 -0.30
CA PHE A 582 -7.85 -3.39 1.08
C PHE A 582 -6.52 -2.60 1.15
N LEU A 583 -5.77 -2.51 0.04
CA LEU A 583 -4.57 -1.68 -0.05
C LEU A 583 -4.88 -0.18 0.03
N ALA A 584 -6.08 0.25 -0.35
CA ALA A 584 -6.46 1.66 -0.32
C ALA A 584 -6.45 2.26 1.11
N ILE A 585 -6.60 1.42 2.13
CA ILE A 585 -6.54 1.81 3.55
C ILE A 585 -5.21 1.40 4.23
N HIS A 586 -4.27 0.84 3.47
CA HIS A 586 -2.99 0.40 4.01
C HIS A 586 -2.05 1.60 4.19
N PRO A 587 -1.44 1.82 5.38
CA PRO A 587 -0.65 3.02 5.66
C PRO A 587 0.48 3.33 4.65
N ARG A 588 1.17 2.29 4.17
CA ARG A 588 2.22 2.36 3.13
C ARG A 588 1.75 2.81 1.74
N PHE A 589 0.45 2.77 1.49
CA PHE A 589 -0.18 3.10 0.20
C PHE A 589 -1.00 4.39 0.25
N MET A 590 -0.91 5.17 1.33
CA MET A 590 -1.71 6.38 1.54
C MET A 590 -0.87 7.66 1.53
N GLY A 591 -1.40 8.71 0.88
CA GLY A 591 -0.88 10.08 0.96
C GLY A 591 0.62 10.19 0.68
N GLU A 592 1.33 10.95 1.52
CA GLU A 592 2.77 11.16 1.40
C GLU A 592 3.60 9.88 1.54
N ASN A 593 3.10 8.85 2.24
CA ASN A 593 3.80 7.57 2.35
C ASN A 593 3.91 6.89 0.99
N LEU A 594 2.83 6.88 0.19
CA LEU A 594 2.86 6.31 -1.16
C LEU A 594 3.89 7.05 -2.01
N GLU A 595 3.87 8.38 -2.02
CA GLU A 595 4.83 9.18 -2.81
C GLU A 595 6.29 8.93 -2.41
N LYS A 596 6.59 8.84 -1.11
CA LYS A 596 7.93 8.47 -0.63
C LYS A 596 8.34 7.09 -1.12
N ASN A 597 7.40 6.15 -1.04
CA ASN A 597 7.60 4.76 -1.43
C ASN A 597 7.85 4.60 -2.93
N LYS A 598 7.23 5.42 -3.80
CA LYS A 598 7.49 5.40 -5.26
C LYS A 598 8.98 5.57 -5.61
N LEU A 599 9.72 6.33 -4.80
CA LEU A 599 11.16 6.54 -5.00
C LEU A 599 11.93 5.23 -4.80
N LEU A 600 11.53 4.40 -3.84
CA LEU A 600 12.14 3.08 -3.59
C LEU A 600 11.86 2.12 -4.76
N TYR A 601 10.64 2.15 -5.32
CA TYR A 601 10.32 1.39 -6.52
C TYR A 601 11.22 1.78 -7.70
N ALA A 602 11.42 3.09 -7.93
CA ALA A 602 12.25 3.59 -9.02
C ALA A 602 13.71 3.15 -8.89
N ARG A 603 14.27 3.16 -7.66
CA ARG A 603 15.63 2.64 -7.39
C ARG A 603 15.73 1.16 -7.72
N LEU A 604 14.78 0.34 -7.25
CA LEU A 604 14.76 -1.09 -7.53
C LEU A 604 14.60 -1.37 -9.03
N ALA A 605 13.76 -0.60 -9.73
CA ALA A 605 13.55 -0.78 -11.18
C ALA A 605 14.81 -0.52 -11.99
N ASN A 606 15.63 0.47 -11.60
CA ASN A 606 16.93 0.72 -12.22
C ASN A 606 17.91 -0.44 -12.00
N LEU A 607 17.93 -1.02 -10.79
CA LEU A 607 18.74 -2.21 -10.51
C LEU A 607 18.24 -3.44 -11.28
N ALA A 608 16.93 -3.64 -11.37
CA ALA A 608 16.37 -4.76 -12.14
C ALA A 608 16.81 -4.71 -13.61
N ALA A 609 16.84 -3.52 -14.21
CA ALA A 609 17.37 -3.32 -15.55
C ALA A 609 18.87 -3.69 -15.67
N LYS A 610 19.70 -3.37 -14.67
CA LYS A 610 21.12 -3.77 -14.60
C LYS A 610 21.28 -5.30 -14.58
N HIS A 611 20.34 -6.01 -13.96
CA HIS A 611 20.31 -7.48 -13.88
C HIS A 611 19.54 -8.16 -15.01
N ALA A 612 19.10 -7.42 -16.04
CA ALA A 612 18.29 -7.91 -17.15
C ALA A 612 17.04 -8.70 -16.68
N CYS A 613 16.44 -8.26 -15.57
CA CYS A 613 15.23 -8.86 -15.01
C CYS A 613 14.19 -7.78 -14.67
N THR A 614 12.98 -8.21 -14.31
CA THR A 614 11.91 -7.30 -13.91
C THR A 614 11.99 -6.97 -12.42
N PRO A 615 11.43 -5.82 -11.96
CA PRO A 615 11.36 -5.52 -10.52
C PRO A 615 10.81 -6.66 -9.63
N PRO A 616 9.72 -7.36 -9.99
CA PRO A 616 9.26 -8.50 -9.20
C PRO A 616 10.23 -9.68 -9.21
N GLN A 617 10.92 -9.92 -10.34
CA GLN A 617 11.95 -10.95 -10.40
C GLN A 617 13.13 -10.62 -9.47
N LEU A 618 13.60 -9.37 -9.46
CA LEU A 618 14.70 -8.96 -8.60
C LEU A 618 14.31 -9.03 -7.12
N ALA A 619 13.12 -8.55 -6.76
CA ALA A 619 12.63 -8.59 -5.38
C ALA A 619 12.49 -10.03 -4.84
N LEU A 620 11.90 -10.93 -5.65
CA LEU A 620 11.81 -12.35 -5.28
C LEU A 620 13.16 -13.03 -5.28
N ALA A 621 14.04 -12.73 -6.24
CA ALA A 621 15.38 -13.30 -6.29
C ALA A 621 16.18 -12.92 -5.04
N TRP A 622 16.13 -11.65 -4.62
CA TRP A 622 16.73 -11.20 -3.37
C TRP A 622 16.25 -12.04 -2.18
N LEU A 623 14.93 -12.23 -2.06
CA LEU A 623 14.34 -13.00 -0.97
C LEU A 623 14.74 -14.49 -1.01
N LEU A 624 14.82 -15.08 -2.21
CA LEU A 624 15.28 -16.45 -2.41
C LEU A 624 16.76 -16.63 -2.02
N HIS A 625 17.59 -15.58 -2.11
CA HIS A 625 19.01 -15.62 -1.72
C HIS A 625 19.23 -15.41 -0.22
N GLN A 626 18.19 -15.05 0.56
CA GLN A 626 18.30 -14.94 2.01
C GLN A 626 18.50 -16.29 2.70
N GLY A 627 18.11 -17.39 2.05
CA GLY A 627 18.40 -18.76 2.49
C GLY A 627 17.50 -19.81 1.83
N ASP A 628 17.99 -21.05 1.75
CA ASP A 628 17.22 -22.20 1.21
C ASP A 628 16.04 -22.60 2.11
N ASP A 629 16.05 -22.16 3.37
CA ASP A 629 15.01 -22.32 4.38
C ASP A 629 13.83 -21.34 4.22
N ILE A 630 13.90 -20.41 3.26
CA ILE A 630 12.91 -19.35 3.06
C ILE A 630 12.12 -19.57 1.76
N ILE A 631 10.84 -19.95 1.85
CA ILE A 631 9.97 -20.29 0.73
C ILE A 631 8.91 -19.19 0.52
N PRO A 632 9.07 -18.31 -0.48
CA PRO A 632 8.06 -17.31 -0.77
C PRO A 632 6.83 -17.91 -1.46
N ILE A 633 5.66 -17.37 -1.14
CA ILE A 633 4.35 -17.79 -1.67
C ILE A 633 3.64 -16.65 -2.44
N PRO A 634 4.25 -16.06 -3.49
CA PRO A 634 3.61 -14.97 -4.22
C PRO A 634 2.33 -15.47 -4.92
N GLY A 635 1.19 -14.87 -4.55
CA GLY A 635 -0.09 -15.12 -5.20
C GLY A 635 -0.31 -14.22 -6.42
N THR A 636 -1.06 -14.71 -7.42
CA THR A 636 -1.49 -13.89 -8.55
C THR A 636 -2.71 -14.46 -9.26
N THR A 637 -3.48 -13.60 -9.92
CA THR A 637 -4.57 -13.97 -10.82
C THR A 637 -4.15 -14.05 -12.30
N LYS A 638 -2.89 -13.70 -12.62
CA LYS A 638 -2.40 -13.56 -14.00
C LYS A 638 -1.23 -14.49 -14.27
N VAL A 639 -1.29 -15.26 -15.36
CA VAL A 639 -0.21 -16.16 -15.80
C VAL A 639 1.10 -15.41 -16.05
N LYS A 640 1.06 -14.18 -16.57
CA LYS A 640 2.27 -13.34 -16.74
C LYS A 640 3.00 -13.04 -15.42
N ASN A 641 2.26 -12.85 -14.34
CA ASN A 641 2.89 -12.63 -13.03
C ASN A 641 3.46 -13.95 -12.50
N LEU A 642 2.80 -15.09 -12.79
CA LEU A 642 3.34 -16.41 -12.50
C LEU A 642 4.67 -16.64 -13.26
N ASP A 643 4.74 -16.26 -14.55
CA ASP A 643 6.00 -16.27 -15.34
C ASP A 643 7.10 -15.45 -14.66
N ASN A 644 6.77 -14.23 -14.21
CA ASN A 644 7.73 -13.37 -13.51
C ASN A 644 8.19 -14.02 -12.20
N ASN A 645 7.26 -14.56 -11.41
CA ASN A 645 7.58 -15.20 -10.14
C ASN A 645 8.51 -16.40 -10.35
N ILE A 646 8.24 -17.27 -11.33
CA ILE A 646 9.10 -18.42 -11.67
C ILE A 646 10.44 -17.96 -12.23
N GLY A 647 10.44 -16.91 -13.07
CA GLY A 647 11.65 -16.31 -13.62
C GLY A 647 12.66 -15.84 -12.58
N SER A 648 12.21 -15.50 -11.36
CA SER A 648 13.09 -15.08 -10.27
C SER A 648 14.12 -16.16 -9.88
N LEU A 649 13.81 -17.44 -10.07
CA LEU A 649 14.72 -18.57 -9.76
C LEU A 649 15.95 -18.63 -10.69
N ALA A 650 15.87 -18.01 -11.87
CA ALA A 650 16.98 -17.94 -12.81
C ALA A 650 17.94 -16.77 -12.53
N VAL A 651 17.51 -15.78 -11.75
CA VAL A 651 18.34 -14.63 -11.38
C VAL A 651 19.39 -15.08 -10.37
N LYS A 652 20.66 -14.78 -10.64
CA LYS A 652 21.79 -15.05 -9.74
C LYS A 652 22.33 -13.74 -9.21
N LEU A 653 22.41 -13.63 -7.89
CA LEU A 653 22.87 -12.43 -7.20
C LEU A 653 24.16 -12.75 -6.43
N THR A 654 25.17 -11.91 -6.62
CA THR A 654 26.38 -11.93 -5.80
C THR A 654 26.12 -11.23 -4.46
N GLN A 655 27.07 -11.34 -3.52
CA GLN A 655 26.96 -10.62 -2.24
C GLN A 655 26.97 -9.10 -2.42
N GLU A 656 27.68 -8.59 -3.44
CA GLU A 656 27.66 -7.17 -3.80
C GLU A 656 26.30 -6.75 -4.34
N ASP A 657 25.68 -7.58 -5.21
CA ASP A 657 24.34 -7.29 -5.73
C ASP A 657 23.29 -7.28 -4.62
N LEU A 658 23.36 -8.23 -3.67
CA LEU A 658 22.44 -8.25 -2.52
C LEU A 658 22.56 -6.97 -1.70
N LYS A 659 23.79 -6.50 -1.47
CA LYS A 659 24.04 -5.23 -0.78
C LYS A 659 23.50 -4.03 -1.57
N ASP A 660 23.73 -3.97 -2.88
CA ASP A 660 23.20 -2.91 -3.74
C ASP A 660 21.66 -2.85 -3.66
N ILE A 661 21.01 -4.02 -3.65
CA ILE A 661 19.54 -4.13 -3.54
C ILE A 661 19.07 -3.70 -2.14
N ASP A 662 19.77 -4.10 -1.08
CA ASP A 662 19.46 -3.70 0.29
C ASP A 662 19.54 -2.18 0.48
N ASP A 663 20.58 -1.56 -0.06
CA ASP A 663 20.81 -0.13 -0.01
C ASP A 663 19.81 0.64 -0.89
N ALA A 664 19.25 0.01 -1.92
CA ALA A 664 18.22 0.61 -2.78
C ALA A 664 16.84 0.69 -2.12
N VAL A 665 16.53 -0.23 -1.20
CA VAL A 665 15.27 -0.27 -0.43
C VAL A 665 15.54 -0.35 1.08
N PRO A 666 16.12 0.69 1.69
CA PRO A 666 16.45 0.64 3.10
C PRO A 666 15.16 0.76 3.94
N VAL A 667 15.01 -0.12 4.94
CA VAL A 667 13.74 -0.30 5.69
C VAL A 667 13.31 0.97 6.41
N ASN A 668 14.26 1.77 6.90
CA ASN A 668 14.01 3.05 7.56
C ASN A 668 13.49 4.15 6.60
N GLU A 669 13.64 3.98 5.29
CA GLU A 669 13.06 4.91 4.30
C GLU A 669 11.61 4.54 3.92
N VAL A 670 11.14 3.33 4.21
CA VAL A 670 9.75 2.92 3.91
C VAL A 670 8.76 3.80 4.67
N GLY A 671 7.89 4.51 3.95
CA GLY A 671 6.84 5.34 4.51
C GLY A 671 5.63 4.53 4.92
N GLY A 672 5.08 4.78 6.11
CA GLY A 672 3.88 4.15 6.63
C GLY A 672 4.11 2.82 7.37
N GLU A 673 3.21 2.53 8.31
CA GLU A 673 3.23 1.31 9.13
C GLU A 673 3.07 0.03 8.31
N ARG A 674 3.66 -1.07 8.82
CA ARG A 674 3.61 -2.40 8.21
C ARG A 674 2.19 -2.96 8.19
N ASP A 675 1.49 -2.92 9.31
CA ASP A 675 0.19 -3.56 9.46
C ASP A 675 -0.97 -2.58 9.29
N LEU A 676 -2.12 -3.11 8.88
CA LEU A 676 -3.40 -2.43 9.07
C LEU A 676 -3.66 -2.26 10.58
N ALA A 677 -4.23 -1.12 10.97
CA ALA A 677 -4.55 -0.83 12.37
C ALA A 677 -5.35 -1.96 13.04
N ILE A 678 -6.29 -2.57 12.30
CA ILE A 678 -7.12 -3.69 12.77
C ILE A 678 -6.35 -4.98 13.09
N LEU A 679 -5.19 -5.20 12.48
CA LEU A 679 -4.36 -6.40 12.65
C LEU A 679 -3.13 -6.17 13.54
N SER A 680 -2.79 -4.91 13.83
CA SER A 680 -1.60 -4.52 14.62
C SER A 680 -1.48 -5.23 15.99
N LYS A 681 -2.62 -5.50 16.66
CA LYS A 681 -2.65 -6.24 17.94
C LYS A 681 -2.29 -7.72 17.84
N TYR A 682 -2.35 -8.30 16.64
CA TYR A 682 -2.02 -9.70 16.36
C TYR A 682 -0.71 -9.84 15.58
N ASN A 683 0.10 -8.78 15.50
CA ASN A 683 1.45 -8.80 14.95
C ASN A 683 2.36 -9.68 15.82
N TRP A 684 3.34 -10.35 15.20
CA TRP A 684 4.28 -11.26 15.86
C TRP A 684 5.00 -10.67 17.10
N LYS A 685 5.28 -9.36 17.13
CA LYS A 685 5.87 -8.67 18.29
C LYS A 685 4.97 -8.68 19.52
N ASN A 686 3.65 -8.76 19.32
CA ASN A 686 2.63 -8.75 20.37
C ASN A 686 2.00 -10.15 20.60
N ALA A 687 2.41 -11.16 19.84
CA ALA A 687 1.80 -12.49 19.81
C ALA A 687 2.32 -13.44 20.90
N ASN A 688 2.48 -12.95 22.12
CA ASN A 688 2.82 -13.75 23.31
C ASN A 688 1.56 -14.40 23.90
N THR A 689 1.70 -15.59 24.49
CA THR A 689 0.59 -16.31 25.15
C THR A 689 0.82 -16.50 26.65
N PRO A 690 -0.23 -16.67 27.48
CA PRO A 690 -0.08 -16.95 28.91
C PRO A 690 0.67 -18.28 29.15
N SER A 691 1.48 -18.39 30.21
CA SER A 691 2.18 -19.64 30.57
C SER A 691 1.28 -20.62 31.34
N LYS A 692 1.35 -21.91 31.01
CA LYS A 692 0.58 -23.01 31.63
C LYS A 692 0.89 -23.26 33.12
N HIS A 693 2.00 -22.74 33.66
CA HIS A 693 2.52 -23.12 35.00
C HIS A 693 2.33 -22.11 36.14
N ASN A 694 1.58 -21.01 35.97
CA ASN A 694 1.35 -20.05 37.06
C ASN A 694 -0.04 -20.18 37.72
N PHE A 695 -0.23 -21.28 38.46
CA PHE A 695 -1.06 -21.30 39.66
C PHE A 695 -0.22 -21.91 40.81
N GLY A 696 0.45 -21.06 41.60
CA GLY A 696 1.09 -21.47 42.85
C GLY A 696 2.44 -20.81 43.19
N SER A 697 2.39 -19.85 44.12
CA SER A 697 3.44 -19.44 45.08
C SER A 697 4.93 -19.36 44.65
N GLY A 698 5.47 -18.13 44.68
CA GLY A 698 6.69 -17.79 45.45
C GLY A 698 8.10 -18.18 44.93
N LYS A 699 8.90 -17.13 44.66
CA LYS A 699 10.39 -17.01 44.65
C LYS A 699 11.18 -17.39 43.37
N LYS A 700 11.80 -16.33 42.79
CA LYS A 700 13.21 -16.13 42.32
C LYS A 700 13.90 -17.31 41.59
N ARG A 701 14.44 -17.10 40.36
CA ARG A 701 15.74 -16.47 40.00
C ARG A 701 16.11 -16.76 38.50
N ASN A 702 16.52 -15.67 37.81
CA ASN A 702 17.33 -15.40 36.60
C ASN A 702 17.96 -16.48 35.70
N GLY A 703 17.99 -16.15 34.39
CA GLY A 703 19.01 -16.46 33.36
C GLY A 703 18.50 -16.11 31.94
N HIS A 704 18.69 -14.89 31.43
CA HIS A 704 19.68 -14.38 30.43
C HIS A 704 19.53 -14.88 28.97
N TRP A 705 19.40 -13.95 27.99
CA TRP A 705 19.81 -13.84 26.54
C TRP A 705 18.95 -12.70 25.89
N SER A 706 19.40 -11.47 25.57
CA SER A 706 20.12 -10.87 24.38
C SER A 706 19.38 -11.01 23.02
N LEU A 707 19.06 -10.00 22.18
CA LEU A 707 19.24 -8.51 22.12
C LEU A 707 18.37 -7.89 20.98
N LEU A 708 18.08 -6.57 21.03
CA LEU A 708 17.28 -5.71 20.09
C LEU A 708 18.16 -4.96 19.03
N PRO A 709 17.62 -4.43 17.90
CA PRO A 709 18.39 -3.77 16.83
C PRO A 709 18.42 -2.21 16.81
N SER A 710 19.62 -1.70 16.49
CA SER A 710 20.11 -0.40 15.95
C SER A 710 20.00 0.98 16.68
N ILE A 711 19.11 1.24 17.63
CA ILE A 711 19.31 2.35 18.61
C ILE A 711 19.78 1.81 19.97
N TYR A 712 19.63 0.50 20.17
CA TYR A 712 20.19 -0.23 21.30
C TYR A 712 21.73 -0.35 21.26
N MET A 713 22.37 -0.11 20.12
CA MET A 713 23.80 -0.41 19.92
C MET A 713 24.79 0.67 20.39
N ARG A 714 24.33 1.79 20.97
CA ARG A 714 25.25 2.81 21.56
C ARG A 714 25.12 3.03 23.06
N ILE A 715 24.06 2.55 23.71
CA ILE A 715 23.89 2.69 25.17
C ILE A 715 24.32 1.42 25.92
N PHE A 716 24.48 0.29 25.23
CA PHE A 716 24.76 -1.02 25.86
C PHE A 716 26.17 -1.58 25.61
N PHE A 717 27.13 -0.75 25.18
CA PHE A 717 28.55 -1.15 25.07
C PHE A 717 29.40 -0.77 26.30
N ILE A 718 28.79 -0.75 27.49
CA ILE A 718 29.52 -1.05 28.72
C ILE A 718 29.07 -2.45 29.16
N GLU A 719 29.89 -3.46 28.82
CA GLU A 719 29.81 -4.82 29.37
C GLU A 719 30.12 -4.80 30.89
N ALA A 720 29.27 -4.17 31.69
CA ALA A 720 29.22 -4.40 33.12
C ALA A 720 27.94 -5.20 33.41
N PRO A 721 28.02 -6.32 34.15
CA PRO A 721 26.83 -7.07 34.53
C PRO A 721 25.90 -6.13 35.29
N VAL A 722 24.71 -5.83 34.75
CA VAL A 722 23.65 -5.19 35.53
C VAL A 722 23.36 -6.13 36.69
N PRO A 723 23.68 -5.77 37.95
CA PRO A 723 23.31 -6.59 39.07
C PRO A 723 21.78 -6.62 39.05
N VAL A 724 21.20 -7.80 38.85
CA VAL A 724 19.89 -8.04 39.45
C VAL A 724 20.11 -7.73 40.92
N LEU A 725 19.58 -6.60 41.39
CA LEU A 725 19.52 -6.23 42.80
C LEU A 725 18.73 -7.34 43.49
N SER A 726 19.47 -8.38 43.86
CA SER A 726 18.96 -9.61 44.37
C SER A 726 18.59 -9.34 45.81
N ARG A 727 17.39 -8.82 46.08
CA ARG A 727 16.96 -8.31 47.39
C ARG A 727 17.89 -7.19 47.89
N MET A 728 17.44 -5.95 47.82
CA MET A 728 17.90 -4.94 48.77
C MET A 728 17.43 -5.40 50.15
N GLU A 729 18.37 -5.80 51.01
CA GLU A 729 18.11 -6.17 52.41
C GLU A 729 18.05 -4.92 53.33
N GLU A 730 18.32 -3.73 52.80
CA GLU A 730 18.21 -2.44 53.50
C GLU A 730 17.05 -1.59 52.94
N GLU A 731 16.25 -1.02 53.84
CA GLU A 731 15.10 -0.15 53.54
C GLU A 731 15.60 1.23 53.08
N ILE A 732 15.35 1.63 51.82
CA ILE A 732 15.76 2.93 51.28
C ILE A 732 14.91 4.04 51.91
N GLN A 733 15.53 4.89 52.71
CA GLN A 733 14.88 6.09 53.23
C GLN A 733 14.79 7.17 52.15
N ILE A 734 13.56 7.60 51.81
CA ILE A 734 13.34 8.66 50.82
C ILE A 734 13.77 10.01 51.39
N PRO A 735 14.78 10.68 50.79
CA PRO A 735 15.24 11.98 51.29
C PRO A 735 14.16 13.05 51.14
N ARG A 736 14.12 13.99 52.09
CA ARG A 736 13.35 15.23 51.91
C ARG A 736 14.26 16.31 51.32
N VAL A 737 13.73 17.06 50.37
CA VAL A 737 14.44 18.14 49.67
C VAL A 737 13.60 19.41 49.63
N LYS A 738 14.28 20.56 49.55
CA LYS A 738 13.62 21.83 49.31
C LYS A 738 13.31 21.98 47.83
N LEU A 739 12.03 22.15 47.51
CA LEU A 739 11.54 22.46 46.18
C LEU A 739 11.64 23.98 45.97
N GLY A 740 12.68 24.40 45.26
CA GLY A 740 13.01 25.81 45.08
C GLY A 740 13.54 26.48 46.36
N SER A 741 13.76 27.79 46.28
CA SER A 741 14.39 28.59 47.33
C SER A 741 13.46 28.98 48.48
N GLN A 742 12.14 28.85 48.29
CA GLN A 742 11.11 29.34 49.23
C GLN A 742 10.81 28.40 50.40
N GLY A 743 11.50 27.27 50.50
CA GLY A 743 11.47 26.42 51.68
C GLY A 743 10.34 25.38 51.73
N LEU A 744 9.63 25.14 50.62
CA LEU A 744 8.72 24.00 50.51
C LEU A 744 9.52 22.70 50.55
N GLU A 745 9.43 21.93 51.64
CA GLU A 745 10.11 20.64 51.77
C GLU A 745 9.19 19.48 51.36
N VAL A 746 9.65 18.69 50.40
CA VAL A 746 8.93 17.55 49.80
C VAL A 746 9.80 16.30 49.82
N SER A 747 9.20 15.12 49.68
CA SER A 747 9.96 13.91 49.35
C SER A 747 10.65 14.07 47.98
N ARG A 748 11.89 13.57 47.84
CA ARG A 748 12.70 13.68 46.61
C ARG A 748 12.00 13.09 45.38
N LEU A 749 11.17 12.07 45.60
CA LEU A 749 10.21 11.53 44.65
C LEU A 749 8.81 11.98 45.04
N GLY A 750 8.04 12.46 44.07
CA GLY A 750 6.61 12.76 44.21
C GLY A 750 5.75 11.70 43.53
N TYR A 751 4.46 11.71 43.83
CA TYR A 751 3.49 10.79 43.24
C TYR A 751 2.43 11.55 42.44
N GLY A 752 2.38 11.29 41.12
CA GLY A 752 1.39 11.87 40.22
C GLY A 752 0.07 11.09 40.27
N CYS A 753 -1.01 11.72 40.71
CA CYS A 753 -2.30 11.07 40.94
C CYS A 753 -3.13 10.86 39.66
N ALA A 754 -2.75 11.41 38.51
CA ALA A 754 -3.51 11.30 37.25
C ALA A 754 -3.83 9.86 36.84
N GLY A 755 -2.87 8.95 37.05
CA GLY A 755 -3.02 7.52 36.73
C GLY A 755 -4.11 6.81 37.54
N LEU A 756 -4.52 7.37 38.69
CA LEU A 756 -5.56 6.80 39.54
C LEU A 756 -6.98 6.96 38.95
N SER A 757 -7.18 7.81 37.94
CA SER A 757 -8.53 8.14 37.46
C SER A 757 -8.70 8.33 35.94
N TYR A 758 -7.64 8.55 35.14
CA TYR A 758 -7.78 8.67 33.67
C TYR A 758 -7.87 7.36 32.91
N ASN A 759 -7.27 6.31 33.45
CA ASN A 759 -6.87 5.16 32.65
C ASN A 759 -7.41 3.84 33.21
N SER A 760 -7.70 3.73 34.50
CA SER A 760 -8.47 2.59 35.03
C SER A 760 -9.58 3.13 35.93
N PRO A 761 -10.84 2.75 35.73
CA PRO A 761 -11.91 3.05 36.68
C PRO A 761 -11.74 2.10 37.87
N HIS A 762 -10.66 2.26 38.63
CA HIS A 762 -10.55 1.63 39.93
C HIS A 762 -11.61 2.26 40.84
N SER A 763 -12.21 1.47 41.73
CA SER A 763 -13.07 2.04 42.76
C SER A 763 -12.24 3.04 43.60
N ASN A 764 -12.90 4.08 44.12
CA ASN A 764 -12.26 5.04 45.03
C ASN A 764 -11.47 4.36 46.17
N GLU A 765 -11.86 3.14 46.56
CA GLU A 765 -11.21 2.35 47.61
C GLU A 765 -9.82 1.84 47.21
N VAL A 766 -9.65 1.38 45.96
CA VAL A 766 -8.35 0.91 45.44
C VAL A 766 -7.39 2.08 45.25
N GLY A 767 -7.86 3.21 44.74
CA GLY A 767 -7.00 4.40 44.66
C GLY A 767 -6.59 4.92 46.04
N CYS A 768 -7.49 4.86 47.03
CA CYS A 768 -7.15 5.18 48.42
C CYS A 768 -6.11 4.22 49.02
N SER A 769 -6.15 2.92 48.70
CA SER A 769 -5.16 1.96 49.21
C SER A 769 -3.78 2.17 48.60
N VAL A 770 -3.71 2.52 47.32
CA VAL A 770 -2.45 2.88 46.64
C VAL A 770 -1.83 4.13 47.26
N ILE A 771 -2.61 5.18 47.50
CA ILE A 771 -2.09 6.40 48.17
C ILE A 771 -1.54 6.07 49.55
N LYS A 772 -2.21 5.21 50.32
CA LYS A 772 -1.73 4.75 51.63
C LYS A 772 -0.40 3.99 51.52
N GLU A 773 -0.24 3.13 50.51
CA GLU A 773 1.01 2.40 50.31
C GLU A 773 2.16 3.33 49.89
N VAL A 774 1.90 4.29 49.00
CA VAL A 774 2.88 5.32 48.61
C VAL A 774 3.39 6.10 49.84
N LEU A 775 2.48 6.45 50.75
CA LEU A 775 2.83 7.09 52.03
C LEU A 775 3.62 6.17 52.96
N ASN A 776 3.24 4.89 53.06
CA ASN A 776 3.98 3.90 53.86
C ASN A 776 5.43 3.77 53.40
N ARG A 777 5.70 3.97 52.10
CA ARG A 777 7.05 3.98 51.54
C ARG A 777 7.79 5.32 51.68
N GLY A 778 7.19 6.32 52.33
CA GLY A 778 7.82 7.61 52.63
C GLY A 778 7.72 8.66 51.54
N ILE A 779 6.88 8.45 50.50
CA ILE A 779 6.57 9.48 49.51
C ILE A 779 5.45 10.36 50.07
N THR A 780 5.74 11.63 50.29
CA THR A 780 4.84 12.58 50.96
C THR A 780 4.36 13.70 50.05
N PHE A 781 4.87 13.81 48.83
CA PHE A 781 4.47 14.84 47.86
C PHE A 781 3.53 14.26 46.79
N PHE A 782 2.28 14.73 46.78
CA PHE A 782 1.22 14.26 45.88
C PHE A 782 0.80 15.36 44.92
N ASP A 783 0.70 15.01 43.64
CA ASP A 783 0.39 15.94 42.56
C ASP A 783 -0.91 15.52 41.84
N THR A 784 -1.98 16.31 42.05
CA THR A 784 -3.33 16.10 41.48
C THR A 784 -3.74 17.31 40.62
N SER A 785 -5.00 17.39 40.18
CA SER A 785 -5.57 18.49 39.39
C SER A 785 -7.09 18.48 39.47
N ASP A 786 -7.72 19.65 39.36
CA ASP A 786 -9.17 19.76 39.23
C ASP A 786 -9.70 19.12 37.92
N LEU A 787 -8.85 18.89 36.93
CA LEU A 787 -9.21 18.22 35.67
C LEU A 787 -9.22 16.69 35.78
N TYR A 788 -8.50 16.13 36.76
CA TYR A 788 -8.20 14.69 36.75
C TYR A 788 -9.43 13.84 37.08
N GLY A 789 -9.75 12.91 36.18
CA GLY A 789 -10.88 11.98 36.28
C GLY A 789 -12.26 12.62 36.05
N ASN A 790 -13.34 11.85 36.23
CA ASN A 790 -14.70 12.30 35.91
C ASN A 790 -15.31 13.03 37.11
N ASN A 791 -15.87 14.23 36.88
CA ASN A 791 -16.48 15.05 37.94
C ASN A 791 -15.55 15.34 39.13
N HIS A 792 -14.25 15.53 38.87
CA HIS A 792 -13.25 15.87 39.90
C HIS A 792 -13.02 14.77 40.96
N ASP A 793 -13.29 13.51 40.61
CA ASP A 793 -13.17 12.36 41.51
C ASP A 793 -11.75 12.14 42.07
N ASN A 794 -10.69 12.56 41.34
CA ASN A 794 -9.31 12.41 41.79
C ASN A 794 -9.00 13.23 43.06
N GLU A 795 -9.38 14.51 43.09
CA GLU A 795 -9.19 15.35 44.28
C GLU A 795 -10.00 14.83 45.47
N ILE A 796 -11.22 14.36 45.22
CA ILE A 796 -12.08 13.76 46.26
C ILE A 796 -11.42 12.50 46.85
N MET A 797 -10.82 11.67 45.99
CA MET A 797 -10.12 10.46 46.40
C MET A 797 -8.88 10.77 47.24
N VAL A 798 -8.06 11.72 46.80
CA VAL A 798 -6.89 12.19 47.57
C VAL A 798 -7.33 12.75 48.93
N GLY A 799 -8.37 13.59 48.95
CA GLY A 799 -8.92 14.18 50.18
C GLY A 799 -9.39 13.15 51.21
N LYS A 800 -10.04 12.07 50.77
CA LYS A 800 -10.46 10.97 51.66
C LYS A 800 -9.31 10.33 52.43
N VAL A 801 -8.11 10.23 51.83
CA VAL A 801 -6.93 9.69 52.48
C VAL A 801 -6.27 10.73 53.38
N LEU A 802 -6.17 11.99 52.94
CA LEU A 802 -5.59 13.08 53.72
C LEU A 802 -6.31 13.29 55.06
N LYS A 803 -7.64 13.14 55.09
CA LYS A 803 -8.44 13.24 56.33
C LYS A 803 -8.02 12.26 57.43
N GLN A 804 -7.40 11.14 57.05
CA GLN A 804 -6.96 10.09 57.96
C GLN A 804 -5.52 10.32 58.47
N LEU A 805 -4.87 11.41 58.07
CA LEU A 805 -3.45 11.65 58.29
C LEU A 805 -3.18 13.04 58.89
N PRO A 806 -2.09 13.21 59.64
CA PRO A 806 -1.65 14.54 60.06
C PRO A 806 -1.26 15.38 58.83
N ARG A 807 -1.97 16.49 58.60
CA ARG A 807 -1.88 17.30 57.38
C ARG A 807 -0.48 17.86 57.12
N GLU A 808 0.28 18.11 58.18
CA GLU A 808 1.66 18.61 58.14
C GLU A 808 2.68 17.59 57.60
N LYS A 809 2.31 16.31 57.55
CA LYS A 809 3.20 15.22 57.07
C LYS A 809 3.11 14.97 55.57
N VAL A 810 2.14 15.56 54.87
CA VAL A 810 1.89 15.34 53.44
C VAL A 810 1.82 16.69 52.74
N GLN A 811 2.52 16.83 51.61
CA GLN A 811 2.49 18.02 50.77
C GLN A 811 1.63 17.74 49.54
N VAL A 812 0.63 18.58 49.29
CA VAL A 812 -0.32 18.40 48.19
C VAL A 812 -0.19 19.54 47.20
N ALA A 813 0.10 19.17 45.96
CA ALA A 813 -0.02 20.02 44.81
C ALA A 813 -1.31 19.74 44.04
N THR A 814 -2.02 20.79 43.64
CA THR A 814 -3.11 20.69 42.67
C THR A 814 -3.04 21.83 41.67
N LYS A 815 -3.82 21.74 40.60
CA LYS A 815 -3.80 22.70 39.48
C LYS A 815 -5.19 23.15 39.09
N PHE A 816 -5.26 24.33 38.50
CA PHE A 816 -6.44 24.89 37.85
C PHE A 816 -6.10 25.37 36.44
N GLY A 817 -7.13 25.68 35.65
CA GLY A 817 -6.96 26.51 34.46
C GLY A 817 -7.24 25.82 33.14
N ILE A 818 -7.38 24.49 33.08
CA ILE A 818 -7.93 23.82 31.90
C ILE A 818 -9.44 23.66 32.06
N ILE A 819 -10.21 24.09 31.06
CA ILE A 819 -11.67 23.99 31.02
C ILE A 819 -12.15 23.16 29.83
N ARG A 820 -13.37 22.63 29.92
CA ARG A 820 -14.08 22.02 28.80
C ARG A 820 -15.10 23.02 28.25
N LEU A 821 -15.02 23.33 26.96
CA LEU A 821 -15.90 24.25 26.26
C LEU A 821 -17.21 23.55 25.85
N GLU A 822 -18.25 24.33 25.51
CA GLU A 822 -19.57 23.82 25.13
C GLU A 822 -19.52 22.88 23.91
N ASP A 823 -18.56 23.08 23.00
CA ASP A 823 -18.33 22.23 21.83
C ASP A 823 -17.53 20.95 22.15
N GLY A 824 -17.27 20.69 23.43
CA GLY A 824 -16.55 19.53 23.92
C GLY A 824 -15.03 19.64 23.87
N LYS A 825 -14.46 20.72 23.31
CA LYS A 825 -13.01 20.95 23.22
C LYS A 825 -12.42 21.48 24.52
N TYR A 826 -11.09 21.41 24.64
CA TYR A 826 -10.35 21.99 25.76
C TYR A 826 -10.06 23.48 25.55
N GLY A 827 -10.22 24.27 26.61
CA GLY A 827 -9.84 25.67 26.70
C GLY A 827 -8.97 25.93 27.93
N VAL A 828 -8.46 27.15 28.06
CA VAL A 828 -7.67 27.59 29.22
C VAL A 828 -8.30 28.86 29.81
N LYS A 829 -8.34 28.98 31.13
CA LYS A 829 -8.89 30.15 31.83
C LYS A 829 -8.07 30.51 33.07
N GLY A 830 -7.54 31.73 33.10
CA GLY A 830 -6.64 32.26 34.13
C GLY A 830 -7.14 33.56 34.79
N THR A 831 -8.37 34.00 34.51
CA THR A 831 -8.93 35.23 35.08
C THR A 831 -9.00 35.19 36.61
N PRO A 832 -8.73 36.29 37.34
CA PRO A 832 -8.72 36.32 38.81
C PRO A 832 -9.93 35.66 39.49
N ASP A 833 -11.17 36.02 39.09
CA ASP A 833 -12.38 35.45 39.71
C ASP A 833 -12.46 33.92 39.55
N TYR A 834 -12.00 33.40 38.40
CA TYR A 834 -11.97 31.97 38.14
C TYR A 834 -10.90 31.26 38.97
N VAL A 835 -9.70 31.83 39.07
CA VAL A 835 -8.60 31.32 39.91
C VAL A 835 -9.08 31.11 41.34
N ARG A 836 -9.73 32.13 41.91
CA ARG A 836 -10.31 32.08 43.26
C ARG A 836 -11.39 31.02 43.36
N GLY A 837 -12.35 31.00 42.44
CA GLY A 837 -13.42 30.00 42.43
C GLY A 837 -12.91 28.56 42.39
N CYS A 838 -11.89 28.28 41.55
CA CYS A 838 -11.24 26.97 41.48
C CYS A 838 -10.49 26.63 42.77
N CYS A 839 -9.84 27.60 43.41
CA CYS A 839 -9.13 27.36 44.67
C CYS A 839 -10.10 26.91 45.77
N GLU A 840 -11.22 27.62 45.94
CA GLU A 840 -12.25 27.26 46.92
C GLU A 840 -12.86 25.88 46.64
N ALA A 841 -13.12 25.58 45.37
CA ALA A 841 -13.66 24.29 44.97
C ALA A 841 -12.67 23.15 45.25
N SER A 842 -11.37 23.37 44.99
CA SER A 842 -10.32 22.37 45.23
C SER A 842 -10.12 22.11 46.72
N LEU A 843 -10.09 23.16 47.55
CA LEU A 843 -10.06 23.04 49.02
C LEU A 843 -11.23 22.19 49.55
N LYS A 844 -12.43 22.42 49.02
CA LYS A 844 -13.63 21.66 49.38
C LYS A 844 -13.55 20.19 48.93
N ARG A 845 -13.10 19.92 47.72
CA ARG A 845 -12.99 18.54 47.19
C ARG A 845 -11.92 17.73 47.91
N LEU A 846 -10.79 18.35 48.22
CA LEU A 846 -9.71 17.75 48.99
C LEU A 846 -10.00 17.66 50.51
N ASP A 847 -11.05 18.35 51.00
CA ASP A 847 -11.39 18.44 52.42
C ASP A 847 -10.20 18.94 53.27
N ILE A 848 -9.53 20.01 52.82
CA ILE A 848 -8.37 20.62 53.48
C ILE A 848 -8.53 22.14 53.62
N ASN A 849 -7.86 22.72 54.62
CA ASN A 849 -7.92 24.17 54.90
C ASN A 849 -6.90 24.99 54.08
N TYR A 850 -5.88 24.34 53.51
CA TYR A 850 -4.88 24.99 52.66
C TYR A 850 -4.28 23.99 51.65
N ILE A 851 -3.88 24.48 50.48
CA ILE A 851 -3.10 23.75 49.46
C ILE A 851 -1.61 24.10 49.65
N ASP A 852 -0.70 23.13 49.61
CA ASP A 852 0.73 23.46 49.78
C ASP A 852 1.26 24.16 48.53
N LEU A 853 0.98 23.61 47.34
CA LEU A 853 1.46 24.15 46.07
C LEU A 853 0.32 24.22 45.06
N TYR A 854 0.00 25.41 44.57
CA TYR A 854 -1.10 25.58 43.62
C TYR A 854 -0.57 26.07 42.27
N TYR A 855 -0.80 25.25 41.24
CA TYR A 855 -0.29 25.48 39.89
C TYR A 855 -1.36 26.09 38.99
N GLN A 856 -0.96 27.01 38.11
CA GLN A 856 -1.68 27.17 36.85
C GLN A 856 -1.28 26.04 35.89
N HIS A 857 -2.24 25.22 35.47
CA HIS A 857 -2.01 23.98 34.70
C HIS A 857 -1.55 24.24 33.27
N ARG A 858 -2.14 25.25 32.62
CA ARG A 858 -1.73 25.82 31.34
C ARG A 858 -1.92 27.32 31.39
N VAL A 859 -1.04 28.05 30.74
CA VAL A 859 -1.06 29.51 30.71
C VAL A 859 -2.21 30.00 29.83
N ASP A 860 -3.04 30.90 30.37
CA ASP A 860 -4.12 31.54 29.62
C ASP A 860 -3.54 32.69 28.78
N LEU A 861 -3.48 32.50 27.46
CA LEU A 861 -2.90 33.48 26.55
C LEU A 861 -3.74 34.75 26.38
N SER A 862 -4.97 34.77 26.91
CA SER A 862 -5.86 35.95 26.84
C SER A 862 -5.76 36.87 28.05
N VAL A 863 -5.08 36.43 29.12
CA VAL A 863 -4.96 37.15 30.39
C VAL A 863 -3.49 37.44 30.66
N PRO A 864 -3.11 38.69 30.99
CA PRO A 864 -1.75 38.98 31.45
C PRO A 864 -1.41 38.12 32.67
N ILE A 865 -0.27 37.42 32.64
CA ILE A 865 0.13 36.51 33.71
C ILE A 865 0.17 37.21 35.08
N GLU A 866 0.46 38.51 35.10
CA GLU A 866 0.50 39.34 36.30
C GLU A 866 -0.84 39.38 37.04
N ASP A 867 -1.96 39.33 36.32
CA ASP A 867 -3.29 39.34 36.91
C ASP A 867 -3.60 37.97 37.56
N THR A 868 -3.24 36.88 36.89
CA THR A 868 -3.39 35.53 37.43
C THR A 868 -2.52 35.33 38.68
N ILE A 869 -1.23 35.69 38.61
CA ILE A 869 -0.32 35.57 39.75
C ILE A 869 -0.68 36.55 40.87
N GLY A 870 -1.16 37.75 40.52
CA GLY A 870 -1.64 38.73 41.49
C GLY A 870 -2.80 38.18 42.33
N GLU A 871 -3.69 37.38 41.75
CA GLU A 871 -4.75 36.71 42.50
C GLU A 871 -4.23 35.55 43.35
N LEU A 872 -3.32 34.74 42.81
CA LEU A 872 -2.67 33.66 43.58
C LEU A 872 -1.91 34.22 44.79
N LYS A 873 -1.25 35.37 44.65
CA LYS A 873 -0.61 36.09 45.77
C LYS A 873 -1.61 36.42 46.89
N LYS A 874 -2.82 36.90 46.57
CA LYS A 874 -3.85 37.16 47.58
C LYS A 874 -4.27 35.87 48.29
N LEU A 875 -4.39 34.76 47.55
CA LEU A 875 -4.69 33.45 48.15
C LEU A 875 -3.56 32.96 49.08
N VAL A 876 -2.30 33.32 48.81
CA VAL A 876 -1.17 33.11 49.74
C VAL A 876 -1.35 33.95 51.01
N GLU A 877 -1.65 35.24 50.87
CA GLU A 877 -1.87 36.17 51.99
C GLU A 877 -3.08 35.75 52.86
N GLU A 878 -4.11 35.17 52.26
CA GLU A 878 -5.28 34.59 52.94
C GLU A 878 -4.99 33.22 53.60
N GLY A 879 -3.81 32.62 53.36
CA GLY A 879 -3.43 31.31 53.89
C GLY A 879 -4.13 30.12 53.23
N LYS A 880 -4.84 30.33 52.11
CA LYS A 880 -5.54 29.28 51.35
C LYS A 880 -4.59 28.42 50.52
N ILE A 881 -3.51 29.02 50.04
CA ILE A 881 -2.41 28.32 49.39
C ILE A 881 -1.10 28.74 50.06
N LYS A 882 -0.08 27.89 50.10
CA LYS A 882 1.23 28.25 50.68
C LYS A 882 2.25 28.70 49.63
N TYR A 883 2.25 28.05 48.47
CA TYR A 883 3.23 28.24 47.41
C TYR A 883 2.56 28.27 46.03
N ILE A 884 3.16 29.02 45.11
CA ILE A 884 2.67 29.18 43.74
C ILE A 884 3.55 28.39 42.78
N GLY A 885 2.93 27.67 41.85
CA GLY A 885 3.62 27.00 40.75
C GLY A 885 3.05 27.35 39.38
N LEU A 886 3.82 27.04 38.34
CA LEU A 886 3.37 27.07 36.95
C LEU A 886 3.63 25.70 36.29
N SER A 887 2.84 25.36 35.25
CA SER A 887 3.10 24.19 34.41
C SER A 887 3.09 24.59 32.93
N GLU A 888 4.09 24.09 32.17
CA GLU A 888 4.23 24.33 30.73
C GLU A 888 4.13 25.82 30.36
N ALA A 889 5.00 26.64 30.98
CA ALA A 889 5.07 28.08 30.77
C ALA A 889 6.38 28.49 30.07
N SER A 890 6.32 29.53 29.24
CA SER A 890 7.49 30.06 28.53
C SER A 890 8.42 30.85 29.46
N VAL A 891 9.66 31.07 29.01
CA VAL A 891 10.68 31.85 29.73
C VAL A 891 10.18 33.26 30.11
N ASP A 892 9.54 33.97 29.19
CA ASP A 892 9.02 35.32 29.42
C ASP A 892 7.92 35.31 30.49
N THR A 893 6.95 34.42 30.33
CA THR A 893 5.85 34.26 31.27
C THR A 893 6.35 33.90 32.68
N ILE A 894 7.35 33.02 32.80
CA ILE A 894 7.94 32.66 34.10
C ILE A 894 8.59 33.87 34.77
N ARG A 895 9.39 34.67 34.04
CA ARG A 895 10.05 35.85 34.61
C ARG A 895 9.04 36.87 35.12
N ARG A 896 8.02 37.15 34.32
CA ARG A 896 6.96 38.10 34.65
C ARG A 896 6.12 37.64 35.83
N ALA A 897 5.75 36.36 35.85
CA ALA A 897 5.09 35.74 36.99
C ALA A 897 5.91 35.88 38.27
N HIS A 898 7.20 35.50 38.21
CA HIS A 898 8.11 35.54 39.36
C HIS A 898 8.34 36.95 39.90
N ALA A 899 8.27 37.98 39.06
CA ALA A 899 8.37 39.37 39.47
C ALA A 899 7.16 39.84 40.32
N ILE A 900 5.97 39.26 40.13
CA ILE A 900 4.77 39.59 40.92
C ILE A 900 4.76 38.87 42.27
N HIS A 901 5.04 37.57 42.25
CA HIS A 901 5.22 36.75 43.43
C HIS A 901 6.22 35.63 43.10
N PRO A 902 7.15 35.30 44.01
CA PRO A 902 8.10 34.24 43.77
C PRO A 902 7.42 32.92 43.38
N ILE A 903 7.77 32.37 42.22
CA ILE A 903 7.32 31.04 41.79
C ILE A 903 8.17 29.99 42.51
N THR A 904 7.53 29.02 43.16
CA THR A 904 8.20 27.98 43.95
C THR A 904 8.61 26.81 43.09
N ALA A 905 7.74 26.40 42.16
CA ALA A 905 7.99 25.26 41.30
C ALA A 905 7.46 25.45 39.88
N LEU A 906 8.19 24.90 38.90
CA LEU A 906 7.76 24.77 37.51
C LEU A 906 7.61 23.29 37.18
N GLN A 907 6.44 22.89 36.71
CA GLN A 907 6.16 21.52 36.26
C GLN A 907 6.28 21.42 34.74
N MET A 908 7.25 20.64 34.25
CA MET A 908 7.54 20.43 32.83
C MET A 908 7.64 18.93 32.50
N GLU A 909 7.33 18.56 31.26
CA GLU A 909 7.72 17.24 30.75
C GLU A 909 9.24 17.18 30.64
N TYR A 910 9.85 16.20 31.30
CA TYR A 910 11.30 16.05 31.25
C TYR A 910 11.71 14.61 31.52
N SER A 911 12.40 14.00 30.56
CA SER A 911 12.92 12.63 30.62
C SER A 911 14.07 12.46 29.63
N LEU A 912 14.71 11.29 29.56
CA LEU A 912 15.67 11.02 28.49
C LEU A 912 15.04 11.10 27.07
N TRP A 913 13.71 11.07 26.98
CA TRP A 913 12.92 11.18 25.74
C TRP A 913 12.49 12.62 25.41
N THR A 914 12.59 13.56 26.35
CA THR A 914 12.06 14.94 26.23
C THR A 914 12.94 15.88 27.04
N ARG A 915 13.80 16.64 26.36
CA ARG A 915 14.91 17.42 26.95
C ARG A 915 15.04 18.84 26.38
N GLU A 916 14.06 19.30 25.62
CA GLU A 916 14.04 20.62 24.96
C GLU A 916 14.08 21.78 25.98
N ILE A 917 13.74 21.51 27.25
CA ILE A 917 13.77 22.48 28.34
C ILE A 917 15.18 22.73 28.90
N GLU A 918 16.18 21.92 28.54
CA GLU A 918 17.55 21.99 29.10
C GLU A 918 18.27 23.30 28.78
N ASP A 919 18.01 23.87 27.60
CA ASP A 919 18.74 25.04 27.10
C ASP A 919 18.26 26.36 27.71
N GLU A 920 16.95 26.49 27.95
CA GLU A 920 16.36 27.77 28.36
C GLU A 920 15.67 27.72 29.73
N ILE A 921 14.84 26.71 29.97
CA ILE A 921 13.98 26.64 31.15
C ILE A 921 14.75 26.18 32.39
N ILE A 922 15.63 25.18 32.28
CA ILE A 922 16.43 24.71 33.43
C ILE A 922 17.39 25.81 33.93
N PRO A 923 18.16 26.52 33.06
CA PRO A 923 18.99 27.64 33.48
C PRO A 923 18.17 28.74 34.15
N LEU A 924 17.01 29.09 33.59
CA LEU A 924 16.09 30.07 34.19
C LEU A 924 15.62 29.65 35.58
N CYS A 925 15.22 28.38 35.77
CA CYS A 925 14.80 27.88 37.07
C CYS A 925 15.93 27.98 38.10
N ARG A 926 17.18 27.67 37.70
CA ARG A 926 18.35 27.83 38.57
C ARG A 926 18.61 29.29 38.92
N GLU A 927 18.52 30.19 37.94
CA GLU A 927 18.69 31.63 38.12
C GLU A 927 17.69 32.21 39.13
N LEU A 928 16.41 31.87 38.96
CA LEU A 928 15.32 32.38 39.81
C LEU A 928 15.09 31.58 41.09
N GLY A 929 15.87 30.51 41.32
CA GLY A 929 15.70 29.62 42.47
C GLY A 929 14.35 28.89 42.48
N ILE A 930 13.80 28.56 41.32
CA ILE A 930 12.56 27.80 41.12
C ILE A 930 12.88 26.30 41.09
N GLY A 931 12.09 25.49 41.79
CA GLY A 931 12.21 24.03 41.74
C GLY A 931 11.62 23.44 40.45
N LEU A 932 12.31 22.52 39.80
CA LEU A 932 11.77 21.79 38.64
C LEU A 932 11.06 20.51 39.10
N VAL A 933 9.81 20.32 38.67
CA VAL A 933 9.05 19.08 38.87
C VAL A 933 8.84 18.43 37.51
N ALA A 934 9.57 17.35 37.24
CA ALA A 934 9.43 16.59 36.00
C ALA A 934 8.17 15.72 36.02
N TYR A 935 7.24 15.91 35.09
CA TYR A 935 6.17 14.94 34.83
C TYR A 935 6.56 14.01 33.68
N SER A 936 5.97 12.82 33.66
CA SER A 936 6.35 11.73 32.75
C SER A 936 7.87 11.45 32.71
N PRO A 937 8.57 11.37 33.86
CA PRO A 937 10.04 11.25 33.90
C PRO A 937 10.57 9.95 33.28
N LEU A 938 9.68 8.96 33.07
CA LEU A 938 9.98 7.71 32.37
C LEU A 938 9.53 7.73 30.90
N GLY A 939 9.45 8.89 30.24
CA GLY A 939 9.08 8.99 28.83
C GLY A 939 7.68 8.45 28.54
N ARG A 940 6.69 8.87 29.35
CA ARG A 940 5.29 8.36 29.32
C ARG A 940 5.17 6.85 29.48
N GLY A 941 6.16 6.24 30.15
CA GLY A 941 6.21 4.81 30.42
C GLY A 941 7.31 4.09 29.63
N PHE A 942 7.85 4.69 28.57
CA PHE A 942 8.90 4.10 27.73
C PHE A 942 10.08 3.52 28.53
N PHE A 943 10.54 4.23 29.57
CA PHE A 943 11.65 3.79 30.44
C PHE A 943 11.22 2.98 31.67
N GLY A 944 9.95 2.54 31.74
CA GLY A 944 9.40 1.77 32.88
C GLY A 944 9.80 0.30 32.92
N GLY A 945 10.65 -0.17 32.00
CA GLY A 945 11.10 -1.56 31.91
C GLY A 945 10.20 -2.46 31.06
N LYS A 946 10.60 -3.74 30.93
CA LYS A 946 10.14 -4.72 29.93
C LYS A 946 8.62 -4.93 29.82
N ALA A 947 7.85 -4.53 30.83
CA ALA A 947 6.39 -4.60 30.80
C ALA A 947 5.71 -3.44 30.04
N VAL A 948 6.42 -2.36 29.72
CA VAL A 948 5.80 -1.15 29.14
C VAL A 948 5.90 -1.08 27.61
N VAL A 949 6.77 -1.86 26.98
CA VAL A 949 6.90 -1.86 25.51
C VAL A 949 6.00 -2.92 24.84
N GLU A 950 5.53 -3.93 25.60
CA GLU A 950 4.69 -5.02 25.09
C GLU A 950 3.18 -4.77 25.23
N SER A 951 2.76 -3.68 25.88
CA SER A 951 1.35 -3.26 25.91
C SER A 951 1.24 -1.81 26.39
N LEU A 952 0.45 -0.97 25.71
CA LEU A 952 -0.11 0.24 26.32
C LEU A 952 -1.55 -0.06 26.80
N PRO A 953 -1.75 -0.60 28.01
CA PRO A 953 -2.97 -0.39 28.74
C PRO A 953 -2.65 0.53 29.92
N THR A 954 -3.38 1.64 29.93
CA THR A 954 -4.02 2.16 31.13
C THR A 954 -3.17 2.12 32.41
N GLY A 955 -2.56 3.27 32.76
CA GLY A 955 -1.83 3.53 34.00
C GLY A 955 -2.23 2.63 35.18
N THR A 956 -1.50 1.54 35.36
CA THR A 956 -1.69 0.58 36.44
C THR A 956 -0.60 0.81 37.47
N THR A 957 -1.06 1.16 38.66
CA THR A 957 -0.27 1.43 39.85
C THR A 957 0.09 0.10 40.51
N ASN A 958 1.05 -0.60 39.90
CA ASN A 958 1.58 -1.85 40.46
C ASN A 958 2.67 -1.53 41.49
N ILE A 959 2.57 -2.10 42.69
CA ILE A 959 3.49 -1.86 43.82
C ILE A 959 4.95 -2.15 43.43
N THR A 960 5.18 -3.10 42.52
CA THR A 960 6.50 -3.43 41.97
C THR A 960 7.16 -2.26 41.23
N ASN A 961 6.38 -1.42 40.53
CA ASN A 961 6.91 -0.23 39.85
C ASN A 961 7.26 0.89 40.85
N LEU A 962 6.49 0.97 41.95
CA LEU A 962 6.80 1.88 43.05
C LEU A 962 8.14 1.53 43.70
N ASP A 963 8.41 0.25 43.95
CA ASP A 963 9.67 -0.23 44.50
C ASP A 963 10.87 0.05 43.58
N ASN A 964 10.72 -0.15 42.27
CA ASN A 964 11.77 0.19 41.30
C ASN A 964 12.06 1.69 41.25
N ASN A 965 11.01 2.53 41.29
CA ASN A 965 11.16 3.98 41.30
C ASN A 965 11.88 4.45 42.56
N ILE A 966 11.57 3.88 43.73
CA ILE A 966 12.29 4.17 44.98
C ILE A 966 13.75 3.71 44.89
N GLY A 967 13.99 2.54 44.30
CA GLY A 967 15.32 1.99 44.05
C GLY A 967 16.23 2.93 43.26
N SER A 968 15.67 3.77 42.38
CA SER A 968 16.45 4.76 41.62
C SER A 968 17.22 5.75 42.50
N LEU A 969 16.77 6.02 43.73
CA LEU A 969 17.45 6.91 44.68
C LEU A 969 18.77 6.34 45.22
N ALA A 970 18.98 5.03 45.12
CA ALA A 970 20.22 4.38 45.51
C ALA A 970 21.31 4.50 44.43
N VAL A 971 20.95 4.89 43.20
CA VAL A 971 21.88 5.01 42.08
C VAL A 971 22.63 6.33 42.18
N LYS A 972 23.97 6.28 42.18
CA LYS A 972 24.84 7.45 42.17
C LYS A 972 25.50 7.58 40.81
N LEU A 973 25.17 8.66 40.09
CA LEU A 973 25.73 8.99 38.79
C LEU A 973 26.63 10.23 38.89
N THR A 974 27.77 10.19 38.23
CA THR A 974 28.65 11.34 38.01
C THR A 974 28.14 12.21 36.86
N GLN A 975 28.70 13.41 36.69
CA GLN A 975 28.36 14.26 35.54
C GLN A 975 28.78 13.64 34.20
N GLU A 976 29.83 12.83 34.21
CA GLU A 976 30.30 12.12 33.01
C GLU A 976 29.34 10.99 32.64
N ASP A 977 28.85 10.22 33.62
CA ASP A 977 27.81 9.21 33.41
C ASP A 977 26.54 9.85 32.84
N LEU A 978 26.12 11.01 33.36
CA LEU A 978 24.95 11.73 32.86
C LEU A 978 25.14 12.18 31.41
N LYS A 979 26.33 12.69 31.07
CA LYS A 979 26.65 13.09 29.69
C LYS A 979 26.61 11.89 28.76
N GLU A 980 27.21 10.78 29.16
CA GLU A 980 27.21 9.54 28.37
C GLU A 980 25.79 9.02 28.12
N ILE A 981 24.96 8.96 29.17
CA ILE A 981 23.55 8.56 29.06
C ILE A 981 22.78 9.48 28.08
N CYS A 982 23.03 10.79 28.16
CA CYS A 982 22.39 11.79 27.29
C CYS A 982 22.87 11.71 25.83
N ASP A 983 24.15 11.48 25.58
CA ASP A 983 24.73 11.34 24.23
C ASP A 983 24.26 10.05 23.56
N ALA A 984 23.95 9.04 24.35
CA ALA A 984 23.48 7.75 23.87
C ALA A 984 22.02 7.78 23.38
N MET A 985 21.25 8.83 23.71
CA MET A 985 19.89 9.10 23.21
C MET A 985 19.76 10.53 22.66
N PRO A 986 20.39 10.87 21.52
CA PRO A 986 20.33 12.23 21.00
C PRO A 986 18.88 12.62 20.68
N ILE A 987 18.45 13.78 21.17
CA ILE A 987 17.04 14.20 21.06
C ILE A 987 16.59 14.39 19.60
N SER A 988 17.52 14.67 18.68
CA SER A 988 17.27 14.78 17.25
C SER A 988 16.79 13.47 16.59
N GLU A 989 16.98 12.33 17.25
CA GLU A 989 16.58 11.00 16.75
C GLU A 989 15.22 10.55 17.32
N VAL A 990 14.59 11.36 18.18
CA VAL A 990 13.27 11.07 18.76
C VAL A 990 12.17 11.60 17.83
N ALA A 991 11.32 10.71 17.30
CA ALA A 991 10.24 11.05 16.37
C ALA A 991 8.87 11.26 17.07
N GLY A 992 8.07 12.21 16.58
CA GLY A 992 6.68 12.47 17.00
C GLY A 992 6.45 13.86 17.62
N GLU A 993 5.20 14.34 17.60
CA GLU A 993 4.82 15.62 18.24
C GLU A 993 4.47 15.42 19.74
N ARG A 994 4.99 16.28 20.61
CA ARG A 994 4.80 16.21 22.08
C ARG A 994 3.36 16.48 22.56
N ASN A 995 2.61 17.30 21.83
CA ASN A 995 1.28 17.76 22.22
C ASN A 995 0.21 17.26 21.23
N THR A 996 -1.00 17.00 21.73
CA THR A 996 -2.14 16.78 20.83
C THR A 996 -2.47 18.07 20.08
N ALA A 997 -3.02 17.96 18.86
CA ALA A 997 -3.38 19.10 18.03
C ALA A 997 -4.29 20.14 18.72
N ALA A 998 -5.03 19.75 19.76
CA ALA A 998 -5.92 20.65 20.52
C ALA A 998 -5.19 21.53 21.56
N LEU A 999 -4.03 21.10 22.08
CA LEU A 999 -3.27 21.80 23.13
C LEU A 999 -1.94 22.38 22.66
N SER A 1000 -1.52 22.08 21.42
CA SER A 1000 -0.25 22.56 20.83
C SER A 1000 -0.10 24.09 20.86
N LYS A 1001 -1.20 24.85 20.74
CA LYS A 1001 -1.18 26.32 20.85
C LYS A 1001 -0.91 26.86 22.26
N TYR A 1002 -1.01 26.03 23.30
CA TYR A 1002 -0.69 26.37 24.69
C TYR A 1002 0.62 25.71 25.14
N ALA A 1003 1.43 25.19 24.22
CA ALA A 1003 2.72 24.61 24.52
C ALA A 1003 3.72 25.71 24.90
N TRP A 1004 4.63 25.42 25.83
CA TRP A 1004 5.55 26.41 26.39
C TRP A 1004 6.42 27.10 25.32
N GLU A 1005 6.67 26.46 24.17
CA GLU A 1005 7.43 27.03 23.05
C GLU A 1005 6.72 28.24 22.41
N VAL A 1006 5.40 28.30 22.48
CA VAL A 1006 4.56 29.29 21.77
C VAL A 1006 3.60 30.05 22.70
N ALA A 1007 3.50 29.65 23.96
CA ALA A 1007 2.55 30.17 24.95
C ALA A 1007 3.06 31.45 25.64
N ASN A 1008 3.07 32.58 24.92
CA ASN A 1008 3.36 33.89 25.50
C ASN A 1008 2.08 34.68 25.81
N THR A 1009 1.97 35.19 27.03
CA THR A 1009 0.84 36.05 27.46
C THR A 1009 1.06 37.51 27.04
N PRO A 1010 0.00 38.28 26.76
CA PRO A 1010 0.12 39.72 26.54
C PRO A 1010 0.76 40.41 27.75
N SER A 1011 1.64 41.41 27.51
CA SER A 1011 2.18 42.27 28.56
C SER A 1011 1.10 43.15 29.15
N LYS A 1012 1.14 43.38 30.46
CA LYS A 1012 0.29 44.37 31.12
C LYS A 1012 0.72 45.80 30.82
#